data_AF-A0A9P5Y4C8-F1
#
_entry.id   AF-A0A9P5Y4C8-F1
#
_cell.length_a   1.000
_cell.length_b   1.000
_cell.length_c   1.000
_cell.angle_alpha   90.00
_cell.angle_beta   90.00
_cell.angle_gamma   90.00
#
_symmetry.space_group_name_H-M   'P 1'
#
loop_
_entity.id
_entity.type
_entity.pdbx_description
1 polymer ?
#
loop_
_entity_poly.entity_id
_entity_poly.type
_entity_poly.pdbx_seq_one_letter_code
_entity_poly.pdbx_strand_id
1 'polypeptide(L)'
;MHKSGVITDKHRRRDYVSRLQDREAWKLRRELPPANAKWPTCLIIAPSTVVHNWQREFETWGYFEVGMYNGNLKERAPILHDFKMGRLDVVLTTFDLARRDIDILDTLPWTCVFVDEVHRVKNYSAKITMAYHQFVCNRRFGLTGTTIQNSYKEMWTILDWTNPGRLGTSRQWQGFVVKPLTTGQSAGATEEECAKALVVARILKDRLLPRFFLRRTKDIIKDQLPEKTDQVVFCPLTSKQIVAYKHLLDMAPVQNLIHKDNPCPCGSGKLRKVCCHLFIPGDVFRYMSILIKLSNHLGLILPAPTDTPEQMRLNRVLAEVAFPDGDIPKYGTVMMQPQFCGKWAVLEILLKEWRKDTTNKVLVFTKSVKLLEMLEFHLNTQGYSFLKLDGNTKQVDRMPMIDKFHSDAEVFVFLISTLAGGTGLNLTGANKVVIFDPNWNPAHDLQAMDRAFRFGQTRDVAVYRLLGAGSVEELIYARQIYKQQQMAIGYEASVQTRYFEGIQGDTAKKGELFGIENIFKLHEDKLATKMAIEKANLAELDWALANMGGSRSRKPSKNTGEDWVTEVEAKGPKEKEDGTLRGLGAFLFNDDPSPAESREQDVIQRTLNAIGVKYSHHNDEVLVPSRIGEERTKKTLLNTRRRKSKVSPAKGSPQPQWPPKRKHHKLLPTPEEQLASRHQALIELGMINRPSDVPTFARDFARQSLEMQREILAELDNWKKMQGTDDDTD
;
A
#
# COMPACT_ATOMS: atom_id res chain seq x y z
N MET A 1 42.54 -11.38 3.21
CA MET A 1 42.42 -11.19 4.67
C MET A 1 40.98 -10.79 5.00
N HIS A 2 40.11 -11.79 5.03
CA HIS A 2 38.70 -11.65 5.43
C HIS A 2 38.58 -11.80 6.96
N LYS A 3 37.55 -11.21 7.58
CA LYS A 3 37.11 -11.68 8.90
C LYS A 3 36.50 -13.06 8.68
N SER A 4 36.97 -14.06 9.41
CA SER A 4 36.45 -15.44 9.35
C SER A 4 35.23 -15.64 10.25
N GLY A 5 34.90 -14.64 11.09
CA GLY A 5 33.77 -14.72 12.02
C GLY A 5 34.07 -15.58 13.25
N VAL A 6 35.35 -15.86 13.51
CA VAL A 6 35.81 -16.61 14.69
C VAL A 6 36.46 -15.67 15.70
N ILE A 7 36.64 -16.14 16.94
CA ILE A 7 37.05 -15.29 18.07
C ILE A 7 38.37 -14.53 17.87
N THR A 8 39.25 -15.01 16.97
CA THR A 8 40.51 -14.35 16.59
C THR A 8 40.34 -13.02 15.87
N ASP A 9 39.13 -12.72 15.38
CA ASP A 9 38.80 -11.43 14.77
C ASP A 9 38.54 -10.32 15.81
N LYS A 10 38.39 -10.69 17.08
CA LYS A 10 38.16 -9.74 18.18
C LYS A 10 39.40 -8.86 18.38
N HIS A 11 39.19 -7.54 18.44
CA HIS A 11 40.24 -6.51 18.63
C HIS A 11 41.32 -6.44 17.54
N ARG A 12 41.14 -7.16 16.41
CA ARG A 12 42.09 -7.21 15.30
C ARG A 12 42.56 -5.83 14.82
N ARG A 13 41.66 -4.84 14.74
CA ARG A 13 42.03 -3.47 14.33
C ARG A 13 42.80 -2.75 15.43
N ARG A 14 42.40 -2.89 16.69
CA ARG A 14 43.09 -2.28 17.84
C ARG A 14 44.53 -2.81 17.96
N ASP A 15 44.71 -4.11 17.84
CA ASP A 15 46.02 -4.77 17.91
C ASP A 15 46.92 -4.41 16.71
N TYR A 16 46.31 -4.22 15.53
CA TYR A 16 47.03 -3.73 14.37
C TYR A 16 47.51 -2.29 14.56
N VAL A 17 46.65 -1.40 15.08
CA VAL A 17 47.01 -0.01 15.38
C VAL A 17 48.09 0.05 16.46
N SER A 18 47.99 -0.76 17.52
CA SER A 18 49.03 -0.85 18.55
C SER A 18 50.39 -1.19 17.94
N ARG A 19 50.45 -2.24 17.10
CA ARG A 19 51.68 -2.64 16.40
C ARG A 19 52.24 -1.58 15.45
N LEU A 20 51.40 -0.70 14.90
CA LEU A 20 51.86 0.43 14.09
C LEU A 20 52.43 1.55 14.97
N GLN A 21 51.84 1.78 16.14
CA GLN A 21 52.29 2.78 17.10
C GLN A 21 53.65 2.41 17.73
N ASP A 22 53.97 1.11 17.81
CA ASP A 22 55.25 0.63 18.31
C ASP A 22 56.43 0.86 17.33
N ARG A 23 56.15 1.14 16.04
CA ARG A 23 57.17 1.35 15.01
C ARG A 23 57.83 2.73 15.10
N GLU A 24 59.10 2.83 14.69
CA GLU A 24 59.85 4.10 14.67
C GLU A 24 59.16 5.19 13.84
N ALA A 25 58.49 4.84 12.74
CA ALA A 25 57.76 5.78 11.90
C ALA A 25 56.67 6.57 12.67
N TRP A 26 55.97 5.92 13.61
CA TRP A 26 55.01 6.60 14.49
C TRP A 26 55.73 7.48 15.52
N LYS A 27 56.83 7.00 16.09
CA LYS A 27 57.64 7.76 17.07
C LYS A 27 58.21 9.05 16.47
N LEU A 28 58.52 9.06 15.17
CA LEU A 28 59.09 10.20 14.44
C LEU A 28 58.06 11.17 13.87
N ARG A 29 56.96 10.67 13.27
CA ARG A 29 56.01 11.53 12.51
C ARG A 29 54.60 11.60 13.08
N ARG A 30 54.24 10.72 14.03
CA ARG A 30 52.87 10.58 14.57
C ARG A 30 51.78 10.48 13.49
N GLU A 31 52.12 9.89 12.35
CA GLU A 31 51.20 9.69 11.24
C GLU A 31 50.76 8.22 11.17
N LEU A 32 49.45 7.99 11.12
CA LEU A 32 48.86 6.67 10.85
C LEU A 32 48.29 6.66 9.44
N PRO A 33 48.31 5.49 8.75
CA PRO A 33 47.63 5.35 7.48
C PRO A 33 46.11 5.58 7.64
N PRO A 34 45.42 6.02 6.57
CA PRO A 34 43.96 6.19 6.59
C PRO A 34 43.24 4.92 7.06
N ALA A 35 42.11 5.08 7.75
CA ALA A 35 41.37 3.98 8.37
C ALA A 35 40.91 2.88 7.38
N ASN A 36 40.76 3.23 6.10
CA ASN A 36 40.39 2.31 5.02
C ASN A 36 41.57 1.69 4.25
N ALA A 37 42.82 2.03 4.60
CA ALA A 37 44.00 1.65 3.82
C ALA A 37 44.24 0.14 3.78
N LYS A 38 44.03 -0.56 4.91
CA LYS A 38 44.22 -2.01 5.02
C LYS A 38 42.91 -2.81 4.96
N TRP A 39 41.86 -2.30 5.58
CA TRP A 39 40.57 -2.97 5.71
C TRP A 39 39.43 -1.98 5.45
N PRO A 40 38.31 -2.45 4.87
CA PRO A 40 37.19 -1.58 4.53
C PRO A 40 36.55 -0.97 5.78
N THR A 41 36.11 0.28 5.67
CA THR A 41 35.37 1.03 6.69
C THR A 41 33.94 1.29 6.23
N CYS A 42 33.01 1.26 7.17
CA CYS A 42 31.58 1.38 6.89
C CYS A 42 30.92 2.45 7.78
N LEU A 43 30.15 3.33 7.16
CA LEU A 43 29.22 4.23 7.86
C LEU A 43 27.80 3.69 7.70
N ILE A 44 27.10 3.49 8.81
CA ILE A 44 25.68 3.08 8.80
C ILE A 44 24.85 4.19 9.43
N ILE A 45 23.89 4.69 8.65
CA ILE A 45 22.93 5.70 9.07
C ILE A 45 21.58 5.01 9.24
N ALA A 46 21.06 4.99 10.46
CA ALA A 46 19.79 4.35 10.78
C ALA A 46 18.84 5.30 11.53
N PRO A 47 17.52 5.02 11.60
CA PRO A 47 16.63 5.77 12.47
C PRO A 47 17.05 5.64 13.94
N SER A 48 16.81 6.68 14.73
CA SER A 48 17.16 6.71 16.17
C SER A 48 16.54 5.56 16.97
N THR A 49 15.41 5.05 16.50
CA THR A 49 14.67 3.93 17.07
C THR A 49 15.36 2.57 16.89
N VAL A 50 16.21 2.40 15.87
CA VAL A 50 16.78 1.11 15.45
C VAL A 50 18.31 1.07 15.57
N VAL A 51 18.96 2.24 15.75
CA VAL A 51 20.43 2.34 15.80
C VAL A 51 21.08 1.46 16.88
N HIS A 52 20.43 1.33 18.04
CA HIS A 52 20.91 0.43 19.11
C HIS A 52 20.64 -1.05 18.81
N ASN A 53 19.59 -1.35 18.04
CA ASN A 53 19.37 -2.72 17.57
C ASN A 53 20.51 -3.14 16.64
N TRP A 54 20.90 -2.27 15.70
CA TRP A 54 22.06 -2.48 14.83
C TRP A 54 23.34 -2.79 15.62
N GLN A 55 23.62 -2.04 16.69
CA GLN A 55 24.77 -2.30 17.56
C GLN A 55 24.73 -3.74 18.12
N ARG A 56 23.59 -4.16 18.67
CA ARG A 56 23.41 -5.51 19.21
C ARG A 56 23.56 -6.58 18.13
N GLU A 57 23.01 -6.39 16.94
CA GLU A 57 23.16 -7.36 15.84
C GLU A 57 24.65 -7.55 15.48
N PHE A 58 25.46 -6.49 15.52
CA PHE A 58 26.91 -6.61 15.33
C PHE A 58 27.63 -7.35 16.45
N GLU A 59 27.13 -7.27 17.69
CA GLU A 59 27.65 -8.01 18.85
C GLU A 59 27.23 -9.50 18.82
N THR A 60 26.02 -9.79 18.34
CA THR A 60 25.46 -11.15 18.26
C THR A 60 26.05 -11.96 17.11
N TRP A 61 26.10 -11.39 15.90
CA TRP A 61 26.39 -12.15 14.67
C TRP A 61 27.86 -12.10 14.25
N GLY A 62 28.70 -11.30 14.89
CA GLY A 62 30.09 -11.22 14.51
C GLY A 62 31.00 -10.50 15.49
N TYR A 63 32.28 -10.44 15.14
CA TYR A 63 33.30 -9.77 15.93
C TYR A 63 33.70 -8.47 15.24
N PHE A 64 32.84 -7.46 15.28
CA PHE A 64 33.08 -6.14 14.66
C PHE A 64 33.51 -5.10 15.69
N GLU A 65 34.46 -4.23 15.33
CA GLU A 65 34.77 -3.05 16.12
C GLU A 65 33.84 -1.88 15.72
N VAL A 66 32.78 -1.68 16.52
CA VAL A 66 31.71 -0.71 16.22
C VAL A 66 31.81 0.53 17.12
N GLY A 67 31.65 1.72 16.53
CA GLY A 67 31.56 2.99 17.25
C GLY A 67 30.19 3.66 17.12
N MET A 68 29.61 4.09 18.24
CA MET A 68 28.31 4.78 18.29
C MET A 68 28.51 6.30 18.20
N TYR A 69 28.27 6.89 17.03
CA TYR A 69 28.33 8.34 16.81
C TYR A 69 26.99 9.02 17.18
N ASN A 70 26.60 8.88 18.45
CA ASN A 70 25.37 9.45 18.99
C ASN A 70 25.67 10.40 20.16
N GLY A 71 24.67 11.21 20.55
CA GLY A 71 24.76 12.05 21.74
C GLY A 71 25.49 13.39 21.55
N ASN A 72 26.11 13.88 22.62
CA ASN A 72 26.70 15.22 22.68
C ASN A 72 28.13 15.26 22.10
N LEU A 73 28.67 16.46 21.84
CA LEU A 73 30.03 16.65 21.30
C LEU A 73 31.11 15.90 22.08
N LYS A 74 31.01 15.87 23.42
CA LYS A 74 31.97 15.19 24.30
C LYS A 74 31.98 13.66 24.12
N GLU A 75 30.83 13.06 23.85
CA GLU A 75 30.69 11.61 23.62
C GLU A 75 31.13 11.21 22.21
N ARG A 76 30.97 12.13 21.26
CA ARG A 76 31.28 11.92 19.84
C ARG A 76 32.75 12.08 19.49
N ALA A 77 33.45 12.98 20.18
CA ALA A 77 34.87 13.25 19.91
C ALA A 77 35.78 12.01 20.07
N PRO A 78 35.63 11.17 21.12
CA PRO A 78 36.38 9.91 21.25
C PRO A 78 36.15 8.94 20.08
N ILE A 79 34.90 8.83 19.60
CA ILE A 79 34.55 7.92 18.50
C ILE A 79 35.20 8.36 17.18
N LEU A 80 35.18 9.66 16.89
CA LEU A 80 35.88 10.21 15.71
C LEU A 80 37.38 9.99 15.80
N HIS A 81 37.95 10.16 17.00
CA HIS A 81 39.36 9.94 17.23
C HIS A 81 39.74 8.47 17.02
N ASP A 82 38.99 7.53 17.59
CA ASP A 82 39.22 6.10 17.39
C ASP A 82 39.03 5.67 15.92
N PHE A 83 38.08 6.27 15.21
CA PHE A 83 37.91 6.06 13.77
C PHE A 83 39.12 6.55 12.98
N LYS A 84 39.60 7.78 13.24
CA LYS A 84 40.78 8.36 12.58
C LYS A 84 42.05 7.56 12.86
N MET A 85 42.16 6.96 14.05
CA MET A 85 43.25 6.03 14.38
C MET A 85 43.16 4.68 13.65
N GLY A 86 42.04 4.37 12.99
CA GLY A 86 41.82 3.11 12.27
C GLY A 86 41.35 1.95 13.15
N ARG A 87 40.88 2.23 14.37
CA ARG A 87 40.48 1.21 15.37
C ARG A 87 39.09 0.62 15.15
N LEU A 88 38.27 1.25 14.33
CA LEU A 88 36.87 0.87 14.10
C LEU A 88 36.67 0.30 12.68
N ASP A 89 35.80 -0.70 12.56
CA ASP A 89 35.29 -1.16 11.26
C ASP A 89 34.06 -0.35 10.84
N VAL A 90 33.15 -0.14 11.79
CA VAL A 90 31.80 0.37 11.54
C VAL A 90 31.52 1.54 12.47
N VAL A 91 30.94 2.61 11.93
CA VAL A 91 30.38 3.71 12.72
C VAL A 91 28.88 3.77 12.50
N LEU A 92 28.12 3.76 13.59
CA LEU A 92 26.67 3.88 13.59
C LEU A 92 26.29 5.32 13.94
N THR A 93 25.39 5.92 13.16
CA THR A 93 24.86 7.27 13.42
C THR A 93 23.38 7.35 13.10
N THR A 94 22.75 8.45 13.49
CA THR A 94 21.34 8.74 13.18
C THR A 94 21.20 9.75 12.05
N PHE A 95 20.04 9.74 11.38
CA PHE A 95 19.76 10.61 10.24
C PHE A 95 20.03 12.10 10.49
N ASP A 96 19.54 12.63 11.62
CA ASP A 96 19.63 14.04 11.96
C ASP A 96 21.06 14.45 12.31
N LEU A 97 21.81 13.58 13.01
CA LEU A 97 23.21 13.79 13.33
C LEU A 97 24.08 13.76 12.09
N ALA A 98 23.87 12.78 11.20
CA ALA A 98 24.59 12.68 9.95
C ALA A 98 24.38 13.91 9.05
N ARG A 99 23.15 14.45 9.02
CA ARG A 99 22.84 15.69 8.30
C ARG A 99 23.57 16.90 8.90
N ARG A 100 23.62 17.01 10.24
CA ARG A 100 24.23 18.16 10.92
C ARG A 100 25.75 18.18 10.78
N ASP A 101 26.37 17.01 10.84
CA ASP A 101 27.82 16.86 10.89
C ASP A 101 28.38 16.33 9.54
N ILE A 102 27.66 16.58 8.45
CA ILE A 102 27.98 16.04 7.12
C ILE A 102 29.39 16.43 6.67
N ASP A 103 29.81 17.67 6.92
CA ASP A 103 31.13 18.19 6.53
C ASP A 103 32.26 17.42 7.23
N ILE A 104 32.04 17.02 8.49
CA ILE A 104 33.01 16.22 9.25
C ILE A 104 33.00 14.78 8.73
N LEU A 105 31.81 14.20 8.56
CA LEU A 105 31.67 12.80 8.15
C LEU A 105 32.15 12.57 6.72
N ASP A 106 31.99 13.53 5.80
CA ASP A 106 32.45 13.40 4.41
C ASP A 106 33.98 13.41 4.29
N THR A 107 34.68 14.13 5.17
CA THR A 107 36.16 14.12 5.20
C THR A 107 36.77 12.78 5.60
N LEU A 108 35.97 11.88 6.17
CA LEU A 108 36.44 10.60 6.67
C LEU A 108 36.56 9.56 5.55
N PRO A 109 37.61 8.71 5.58
CA PRO A 109 37.86 7.74 4.52
C PRO A 109 36.91 6.53 4.62
N TRP A 110 35.70 6.65 4.06
CA TRP A 110 34.70 5.58 3.99
C TRP A 110 34.86 4.67 2.78
N THR A 111 34.87 3.36 2.98
CA THR A 111 34.79 2.40 1.86
C THR A 111 33.37 2.20 1.37
N CYS A 112 32.39 2.20 2.26
CA CYS A 112 30.98 2.14 1.92
C CYS A 112 30.09 2.90 2.93
N VAL A 113 28.92 3.32 2.46
CA VAL A 113 27.87 3.94 3.28
C VAL A 113 26.58 3.13 3.12
N PHE A 114 25.98 2.75 4.24
CA PHE A 114 24.65 2.17 4.31
C PHE A 114 23.68 3.17 4.92
N VAL A 115 22.54 3.36 4.26
CA VAL A 115 21.42 4.14 4.79
C VAL A 115 20.24 3.20 4.96
N ASP A 116 19.89 2.93 6.21
CA ASP A 116 18.72 2.15 6.57
C ASP A 116 17.45 3.01 6.49
N GLU A 117 16.35 2.45 6.03
CA GLU A 117 15.14 3.17 5.64
C GLU A 117 15.44 4.38 4.73
N VAL A 118 16.22 4.14 3.66
CA VAL A 118 16.68 5.15 2.69
C VAL A 118 15.53 5.94 2.05
N HIS A 119 14.31 5.41 2.09
CA HIS A 119 13.11 6.14 1.68
C HIS A 119 12.88 7.44 2.47
N ARG A 120 13.54 7.65 3.62
CA ARG A 120 13.55 8.96 4.29
C ARG A 120 14.23 10.05 3.45
N VAL A 121 15.09 9.66 2.51
CA VAL A 121 15.81 10.50 1.53
C VAL A 121 15.05 10.54 0.19
N LYS A 122 13.72 10.71 0.23
CA LYS A 122 12.85 10.61 -0.95
C LYS A 122 12.69 11.89 -1.76
N ASN A 123 12.78 13.04 -1.10
CA ASN A 123 12.54 14.32 -1.75
C ASN A 123 13.87 15.00 -2.11
N TYR A 124 14.13 15.17 -3.40
CA TYR A 124 15.34 15.82 -3.90
C TYR A 124 15.56 17.24 -3.34
N SER A 125 14.49 18.00 -3.09
CA SER A 125 14.59 19.37 -2.55
C SER A 125 14.75 19.42 -1.03
N ALA A 126 14.66 18.28 -0.34
CA ALA A 126 14.82 18.27 1.11
C ALA A 126 16.29 18.49 1.47
N LYS A 127 16.54 19.31 2.50
CA LYS A 127 17.88 19.59 3.03
C LYS A 127 18.66 18.32 3.37
N ILE A 128 17.96 17.28 3.82
CA ILE A 128 18.56 15.97 4.12
C ILE A 128 19.13 15.30 2.87
N THR A 129 18.37 15.28 1.77
CA THR A 129 18.79 14.69 0.50
C THR A 129 19.97 15.44 -0.08
N MET A 130 19.90 16.77 -0.09
CA MET A 130 21.01 17.61 -0.55
C MET A 130 22.30 17.36 0.23
N ALA A 131 22.22 17.25 1.56
CA ALA A 131 23.38 16.89 2.39
C ALA A 131 23.91 15.49 2.06
N TYR A 132 23.03 14.51 1.86
CA TYR A 132 23.44 13.13 1.62
C TYR A 132 24.03 12.92 0.21
N HIS A 133 23.69 13.79 -0.75
CA HIS A 133 24.34 13.82 -2.06
C HIS A 133 25.79 14.34 -2.01
N GLN A 134 26.19 15.03 -0.93
CA GLN A 134 27.57 15.53 -0.76
C GLN A 134 28.56 14.41 -0.50
N PHE A 135 28.13 13.28 0.08
CA PHE A 135 29.02 12.16 0.39
C PHE A 135 29.84 11.73 -0.83
N VAL A 136 31.16 11.84 -0.78
CA VAL A 136 32.05 11.50 -1.92
C VAL A 136 32.21 9.97 -2.10
N CYS A 137 31.72 9.16 -1.16
CA CYS A 137 31.92 7.71 -1.18
C CYS A 137 31.36 7.03 -2.46
N ASN A 138 32.18 6.14 -3.06
CA ASN A 138 31.87 5.44 -4.31
C ASN A 138 30.88 4.27 -4.16
N ARG A 139 30.72 3.70 -2.96
CA ARG A 139 29.85 2.54 -2.71
C ARG A 139 28.77 2.90 -1.71
N ARG A 140 27.54 3.07 -2.20
CA ARG A 140 26.39 3.51 -1.41
C ARG A 140 25.28 2.48 -1.49
N PHE A 141 24.80 2.05 -0.34
CA PHE A 141 23.73 1.07 -0.22
C PHE A 141 22.56 1.71 0.52
N GLY A 142 21.37 1.62 -0.07
CA GLY A 142 20.12 2.03 0.57
C GLY A 142 19.29 0.80 0.91
N LEU A 143 18.91 0.64 2.17
CA LEU A 143 17.98 -0.39 2.62
C LEU A 143 16.60 0.25 2.80
N THR A 144 15.54 -0.40 2.32
CA THR A 144 14.17 0.05 2.55
C THR A 144 13.19 -1.08 2.28
N GLY A 145 12.08 -1.11 3.01
CA GLY A 145 10.96 -2.01 2.68
C GLY A 145 10.26 -1.66 1.36
N THR A 146 10.26 -0.37 0.98
CA THR A 146 9.72 0.11 -0.31
C THR A 146 10.41 1.38 -0.77
N THR A 147 10.67 1.49 -2.08
CA THR A 147 11.22 2.70 -2.74
C THR A 147 10.13 3.60 -3.34
N ILE A 148 8.89 3.12 -3.47
CA ILE A 148 7.76 3.84 -4.05
C ILE A 148 6.71 4.03 -2.93
N GLN A 149 6.85 5.03 -2.06
CA GLN A 149 5.86 5.26 -0.98
C GLN A 149 4.67 6.10 -1.45
N ASN A 150 4.94 7.18 -2.17
CA ASN A 150 3.91 8.08 -2.68
C ASN A 150 4.03 8.34 -4.17
N SER A 151 5.21 8.18 -4.78
CA SER A 151 5.40 8.50 -6.20
C SER A 151 6.62 7.78 -6.78
N TYR A 152 6.54 7.43 -8.06
CA TYR A 152 7.68 6.95 -8.85
C TYR A 152 8.87 7.93 -8.88
N LYS A 153 8.66 9.21 -8.56
CA LYS A 153 9.75 10.19 -8.43
C LYS A 153 10.66 9.90 -7.23
N GLU A 154 10.11 9.39 -6.14
CA GLU A 154 10.87 9.06 -4.92
C GLU A 154 11.90 7.96 -5.21
N MET A 155 11.49 6.96 -6.01
CA MET A 155 12.37 5.90 -6.48
C MET A 155 13.55 6.43 -7.28
N TRP A 156 13.35 7.42 -8.17
CA TRP A 156 14.45 8.05 -8.90
C TRP A 156 15.44 8.73 -7.94
N THR A 157 14.97 9.47 -6.94
CA THR A 157 15.84 10.12 -5.96
C THR A 157 16.74 9.12 -5.24
N ILE A 158 16.18 7.98 -4.81
CA ILE A 158 16.93 6.93 -4.11
C ILE A 158 17.95 6.25 -5.04
N LEU A 159 17.52 5.92 -6.26
CA LEU A 159 18.39 5.26 -7.23
C LEU A 159 19.51 6.19 -7.73
N ASP A 160 19.25 7.49 -7.90
CA ASP A 160 20.27 8.48 -8.25
C ASP A 160 21.24 8.71 -7.09
N TRP A 161 20.76 8.74 -5.85
CA TRP A 161 21.66 8.84 -4.69
C TRP A 161 22.62 7.65 -4.59
N THR A 162 22.14 6.43 -4.82
CA THR A 162 22.98 5.22 -4.82
C THR A 162 23.91 5.13 -6.04
N ASN A 163 23.46 5.59 -7.21
CA ASN A 163 24.15 5.47 -8.49
C ASN A 163 24.10 6.81 -9.27
N PRO A 164 24.82 7.84 -8.80
CA PRO A 164 24.70 9.20 -9.33
C PRO A 164 25.04 9.26 -10.82
N GLY A 165 24.15 9.91 -11.60
CA GLY A 165 24.37 10.18 -13.02
C GLY A 165 24.08 9.02 -13.98
N ARG A 166 23.65 7.85 -13.50
CA ARG A 166 23.38 6.68 -14.36
C ARG A 166 21.95 6.60 -14.90
N LEU A 167 21.01 7.36 -14.34
CA LEU A 167 19.56 7.25 -14.60
C LEU A 167 19.00 8.42 -15.42
N GLY A 168 19.86 9.33 -15.85
CA GLY A 168 19.45 10.59 -16.48
C GLY A 168 18.86 11.59 -15.49
N THR A 169 18.31 12.68 -16.02
CA THR A 169 17.79 13.79 -15.21
C THR A 169 16.40 13.51 -14.63
N SER A 170 16.07 14.15 -13.51
CA SER A 170 14.73 14.04 -12.89
C SER A 170 13.58 14.40 -13.86
N ARG A 171 13.81 15.34 -14.77
CA ARG A 171 12.83 15.74 -15.80
C ARG A 171 12.57 14.63 -16.82
N GLN A 172 13.63 13.95 -17.26
CA GLN A 172 13.50 12.80 -18.17
C GLN A 172 12.74 11.66 -17.47
N TRP A 173 13.06 11.36 -16.21
CA TRP A 173 12.33 10.37 -15.43
C TRP A 173 10.83 10.71 -15.31
N GLN A 174 10.51 11.98 -15.04
CA GLN A 174 9.13 12.44 -14.98
C GLN A 174 8.36 12.21 -16.30
N GLY A 175 9.00 12.45 -17.44
CA GLY A 175 8.41 12.29 -18.76
C GLY A 175 8.29 10.84 -19.24
N PHE A 176 9.34 10.03 -19.04
CA PHE A 176 9.41 8.67 -19.58
C PHE A 176 8.85 7.60 -18.64
N VAL A 177 8.86 7.84 -17.33
CA VAL A 177 8.44 6.84 -16.33
C VAL A 177 7.22 7.31 -15.58
N VAL A 178 7.29 8.47 -14.88
CA VAL A 178 6.22 8.88 -13.96
C VAL A 178 4.90 9.11 -14.70
N LYS A 179 4.88 9.98 -15.71
CA LYS A 179 3.64 10.33 -16.43
C LYS A 179 2.97 9.12 -17.10
N PRO A 180 3.67 8.30 -17.92
CA PRO A 180 3.03 7.15 -18.55
C PRO A 180 2.44 6.16 -17.55
N LEU A 181 3.14 5.88 -16.45
CA LEU A 181 2.67 4.92 -15.43
C LEU A 181 1.47 5.47 -14.65
N THR A 182 1.49 6.74 -14.24
CA THR A 182 0.35 7.34 -13.51
C THR A 182 -0.89 7.48 -14.39
N THR A 183 -0.72 7.82 -15.68
CA THR A 183 -1.84 7.95 -16.61
C THR A 183 -2.46 6.59 -16.92
N GLY A 184 -1.64 5.56 -17.20
CA GLY A 184 -2.15 4.22 -17.51
C GLY A 184 -2.81 3.49 -16.34
N GLN A 185 -2.62 3.96 -15.11
CA GLN A 185 -3.28 3.43 -13.90
C GLN A 185 -4.74 3.90 -13.76
N SER A 186 -5.11 5.04 -14.36
CA SER A 186 -6.47 5.57 -14.25
C SER A 186 -7.48 4.65 -14.92
N ALA A 187 -8.66 4.48 -14.31
CA ALA A 187 -9.80 3.80 -14.93
C ALA A 187 -10.27 4.51 -16.22
N GLY A 188 -10.09 5.84 -16.30
CA GLY A 188 -10.38 6.64 -17.49
C GLY A 188 -9.26 6.65 -18.54
N ALA A 189 -8.24 5.81 -18.41
CA ALA A 189 -7.14 5.74 -19.35
C ALA A 189 -7.55 5.06 -20.66
N THR A 190 -7.09 5.62 -21.78
CA THR A 190 -7.26 4.99 -23.09
C THR A 190 -6.44 3.71 -23.20
N GLU A 191 -6.85 2.78 -24.06
CA GLU A 191 -6.10 1.52 -24.26
C GLU A 191 -4.66 1.75 -24.75
N GLU A 192 -4.43 2.81 -25.53
CA GLU A 192 -3.10 3.19 -25.99
C GLU A 192 -2.21 3.69 -24.85
N GLU A 193 -2.75 4.47 -23.91
CA GLU A 193 -2.04 4.90 -22.70
C GLU A 193 -1.69 3.72 -21.81
N CYS A 194 -2.61 2.75 -21.67
CA CYS A 194 -2.38 1.51 -20.91
C CYS A 194 -1.27 0.66 -21.54
N ALA A 195 -1.30 0.51 -22.87
CA ALA A 195 -0.26 -0.20 -23.61
C ALA A 195 1.12 0.47 -23.46
N LYS A 196 1.19 1.81 -23.51
CA LYS A 196 2.42 2.56 -23.26
C LYS A 196 2.93 2.35 -21.82
N ALA A 197 2.05 2.43 -20.83
CA ALA A 197 2.38 2.22 -19.42
C ALA A 197 2.97 0.82 -19.19
N LEU A 198 2.36 -0.23 -19.78
CA LEU A 198 2.85 -1.60 -19.66
C LEU A 198 4.25 -1.78 -20.26
N VAL A 199 4.51 -1.18 -21.44
CA VAL A 199 5.84 -1.23 -22.07
C VAL A 199 6.89 -0.55 -21.18
N VAL A 200 6.56 0.62 -20.62
CA VAL A 200 7.45 1.34 -19.70
C VAL A 200 7.71 0.52 -18.43
N ALA A 201 6.67 -0.08 -17.85
CA ALA A 201 6.79 -0.92 -16.65
C ALA A 201 7.70 -2.14 -16.89
N ARG A 202 7.57 -2.82 -18.04
CA ARG A 202 8.45 -3.94 -18.41
C ARG A 202 9.90 -3.51 -18.62
N ILE A 203 10.13 -2.38 -19.30
CA ILE A 203 11.49 -1.84 -19.44
C ILE A 203 12.10 -1.54 -18.07
N LEU A 204 11.30 -0.96 -17.17
CA LEU A 204 11.73 -0.66 -15.81
C LEU A 204 12.11 -1.94 -15.05
N LYS A 205 11.24 -2.96 -15.05
CA LYS A 205 11.44 -4.24 -14.38
C LYS A 205 12.58 -5.07 -14.96
N ASP A 206 12.62 -5.25 -16.28
CA ASP A 206 13.46 -6.28 -16.90
C ASP A 206 14.85 -5.73 -17.25
N ARG A 207 14.97 -4.42 -17.53
CA ARG A 207 16.24 -3.82 -17.98
C ARG A 207 16.90 -2.92 -16.95
N LEU A 208 16.13 -2.10 -16.24
CA LEU A 208 16.67 -1.07 -15.35
C LEU A 208 16.88 -1.60 -13.93
N LEU A 209 15.82 -2.06 -13.28
CA LEU A 209 15.82 -2.47 -11.87
C LEU A 209 16.88 -3.53 -11.53
N PRO A 210 17.11 -4.60 -12.31
CA PRO A 210 18.04 -5.67 -11.94
C PRO A 210 19.50 -5.20 -11.84
N ARG A 211 19.84 -4.04 -12.43
CA ARG A 211 21.19 -3.46 -12.38
C ARG A 211 21.46 -2.64 -11.13
N PHE A 212 20.42 -2.12 -10.48
CA PHE A 212 20.54 -1.13 -9.40
C PHE A 212 19.78 -1.49 -8.12
N PHE A 213 18.87 -2.46 -8.20
CA PHE A 213 17.89 -2.73 -7.17
C PHE A 213 17.71 -4.24 -6.99
N LEU A 214 17.83 -4.69 -5.75
CA LEU A 214 17.57 -6.07 -5.35
C LEU A 214 16.35 -6.09 -4.43
N ARG A 215 15.29 -6.78 -4.84
CA ARG A 215 14.09 -7.01 -4.04
C ARG A 215 13.82 -8.50 -3.95
N ARG A 216 13.54 -8.96 -2.73
CA ARG A 216 13.12 -10.33 -2.43
C ARG A 216 11.80 -10.26 -1.68
N THR A 217 10.83 -11.06 -2.08
CA THR A 217 9.54 -11.18 -1.42
C THR A 217 9.56 -12.40 -0.48
N LYS A 218 8.58 -12.48 0.43
CA LYS A 218 8.43 -13.61 1.35
C LYS A 218 8.03 -14.90 0.62
N ASP A 219 7.68 -14.83 -0.66
CA ASP A 219 7.35 -16.01 -1.48
C ASP A 219 8.49 -17.04 -1.54
N ILE A 220 9.74 -16.59 -1.39
CA ILE A 220 10.94 -17.45 -1.39
C ILE A 220 10.97 -18.37 -0.15
N ILE A 221 10.33 -17.96 0.94
CA ILE A 221 10.28 -18.67 2.22
C ILE A 221 8.85 -19.05 2.60
N LYS A 222 7.94 -19.07 1.62
CA LYS A 222 6.52 -19.33 1.86
C LYS A 222 6.29 -20.67 2.54
N ASP A 223 7.08 -21.68 2.19
CA ASP A 223 7.01 -23.03 2.78
C ASP A 223 7.41 -23.07 4.27
N GLN A 224 8.12 -22.05 4.77
CA GLN A 224 8.57 -21.95 6.15
C GLN A 224 7.70 -21.01 7.00
N LEU A 225 6.73 -20.33 6.37
CA LEU A 225 5.84 -19.40 7.04
C LEU A 225 4.42 -19.95 7.03
N PRO A 226 3.66 -19.72 8.10
CA PRO A 226 2.25 -20.11 8.15
C PRO A 226 1.40 -19.20 7.25
N GLU A 227 0.10 -19.45 7.19
CA GLU A 227 -0.79 -18.63 6.39
C GLU A 227 -1.01 -17.25 7.01
N LYS A 228 -1.24 -16.25 6.15
CA LYS A 228 -1.54 -14.88 6.55
C LYS A 228 -2.82 -14.44 5.87
N THR A 229 -3.80 -13.99 6.65
CA THR A 229 -5.01 -13.34 6.15
C THR A 229 -4.99 -11.85 6.46
N ASP A 230 -5.36 -10.99 5.51
CA ASP A 230 -5.48 -9.54 5.69
C ASP A 230 -6.92 -9.12 5.37
N GLN A 231 -7.77 -9.02 6.40
CA GLN A 231 -9.18 -8.71 6.29
C GLN A 231 -9.44 -7.23 6.58
N VAL A 232 -10.14 -6.56 5.67
CA VAL A 232 -10.59 -5.18 5.80
C VAL A 232 -12.04 -5.18 6.25
N VAL A 233 -12.33 -4.55 7.38
CA VAL A 233 -13.65 -4.56 8.03
C VAL A 233 -14.22 -3.14 8.04
N PHE A 234 -15.31 -2.92 7.29
CA PHE A 234 -16.01 -1.63 7.23
C PHE A 234 -17.01 -1.56 8.39
N CYS A 235 -16.58 -0.94 9.48
CA CYS A 235 -17.33 -0.79 10.70
C CYS A 235 -18.35 0.35 10.56
N PRO A 236 -19.66 0.09 10.75
CA PRO A 236 -20.67 1.15 10.68
C PRO A 236 -20.39 2.23 11.73
N LEU A 237 -20.49 3.50 11.36
CA LEU A 237 -20.43 4.59 12.34
C LEU A 237 -21.70 4.57 13.21
N THR A 238 -21.53 4.91 14.49
CA THR A 238 -22.69 5.05 15.40
C THR A 238 -23.54 6.26 15.02
N SER A 239 -24.83 6.25 15.36
CA SER A 239 -25.73 7.37 15.08
C SER A 239 -25.19 8.70 15.65
N LYS A 240 -24.59 8.66 16.84
CA LYS A 240 -23.96 9.84 17.45
C LYS A 240 -22.73 10.31 16.68
N GLN A 241 -21.90 9.41 16.15
CA GLN A 241 -20.78 9.77 15.28
C GLN A 241 -21.26 10.40 13.97
N ILE A 242 -22.30 9.84 13.34
CA ILE A 242 -22.85 10.36 12.08
C ILE A 242 -23.38 11.79 12.26
N VAL A 243 -24.17 12.03 13.31
CA VAL A 243 -24.70 13.38 13.63
C VAL A 243 -23.57 14.37 13.86
N ALA A 244 -22.60 14.03 14.71
CA ALA A 244 -21.43 14.87 14.95
C ALA A 244 -20.62 15.13 13.67
N TYR A 245 -20.51 14.14 12.78
CA TYR A 245 -19.76 14.26 11.53
C TYR A 245 -20.44 15.25 10.58
N LYS A 246 -21.76 15.17 10.46
CA LYS A 246 -22.57 16.11 9.65
C LYS A 246 -22.42 17.54 10.16
N HIS A 247 -22.59 17.77 11.46
CA HIS A 247 -22.44 19.10 12.04
C HIS A 247 -21.05 19.70 11.81
N LEU A 248 -19.99 18.88 11.89
CA LEU A 248 -18.63 19.32 11.57
C LEU A 248 -18.44 19.65 10.08
N LEU A 249 -19.07 18.90 9.18
CA LEU A 249 -19.06 19.21 7.75
C LEU A 249 -19.81 20.50 7.44
N ASP A 250 -20.91 20.78 8.14
CA ASP A 250 -21.77 21.95 7.92
C ASP A 250 -21.20 23.25 8.51
N MET A 251 -20.10 23.17 9.27
CA MET A 251 -19.39 24.34 9.77
C MET A 251 -19.04 25.31 8.64
N ALA A 252 -19.35 26.60 8.81
CA ALA A 252 -19.04 27.63 7.81
C ALA A 252 -17.57 27.64 7.35
N PRO A 253 -16.56 27.49 8.22
CA PRO A 253 -15.17 27.31 7.78
C PRO A 253 -14.96 26.10 6.86
N VAL A 254 -15.58 24.96 7.13
CA VAL A 254 -15.43 23.73 6.34
C VAL A 254 -16.12 23.88 4.98
N GLN A 255 -17.34 24.42 4.95
CA GLN A 255 -18.05 24.74 3.70
C GLN A 255 -17.27 25.74 2.83
N ASN A 256 -16.60 26.72 3.44
CA ASN A 256 -15.73 27.65 2.72
C ASN A 256 -14.49 26.96 2.13
N LEU A 257 -13.93 25.95 2.80
CA LEU A 257 -12.82 25.14 2.28
C LEU A 257 -13.24 24.29 1.09
N ILE A 258 -14.41 23.63 1.18
CA ILE A 258 -14.95 22.77 0.11
C ILE A 258 -15.20 23.61 -1.15
N HIS A 259 -15.84 24.77 -1.00
CA HIS A 259 -16.24 25.63 -2.11
C HIS A 259 -15.21 26.70 -2.48
N LYS A 260 -13.94 26.54 -2.08
CA LYS A 260 -12.90 27.56 -2.25
C LYS A 260 -12.69 28.04 -3.70
N ASP A 261 -12.93 27.13 -4.66
CA ASP A 261 -12.76 27.36 -6.09
C ASP A 261 -14.08 27.75 -6.80
N ASN A 262 -15.18 27.93 -6.05
CA ASN A 262 -16.44 28.41 -6.60
C ASN A 262 -16.46 29.96 -6.64
N PRO A 263 -17.28 30.57 -7.53
CA PRO A 263 -17.55 32.00 -7.50
C PRO A 263 -18.07 32.46 -6.14
N CYS A 264 -17.63 33.65 -5.71
CA CYS A 264 -18.05 34.25 -4.45
C CYS A 264 -19.49 34.79 -4.60
N PRO A 265 -20.39 34.52 -3.63
CA PRO A 265 -21.78 34.95 -3.71
C PRO A 265 -21.98 36.47 -3.57
N CYS A 266 -20.95 37.22 -3.21
CA CYS A 266 -21.03 38.69 -3.04
C CYS A 266 -21.11 39.49 -4.36
N GLY A 267 -21.25 38.83 -5.51
CA GLY A 267 -21.36 39.49 -6.82
C GLY A 267 -20.04 40.03 -7.39
N SER A 268 -18.90 39.81 -6.73
CA SER A 268 -17.59 40.33 -7.17
C SER A 268 -17.00 39.63 -8.40
N GLY A 269 -17.59 38.52 -8.85
CA GLY A 269 -17.05 37.66 -9.92
C GLY A 269 -15.75 36.94 -9.56
N LYS A 270 -15.19 37.16 -8.36
CA LYS A 270 -13.95 36.51 -7.88
C LYS A 270 -14.25 35.17 -7.21
N LEU A 271 -13.25 34.30 -7.14
CA LEU A 271 -13.34 33.04 -6.39
C LEU A 271 -13.45 33.29 -4.89
N ARG A 272 -14.16 32.40 -4.16
CA ARG A 272 -14.34 32.50 -2.70
C ARG A 272 -13.02 32.72 -1.96
N LYS A 273 -11.98 31.93 -2.30
CA LYS A 273 -10.64 31.98 -1.68
C LYS A 273 -9.90 33.32 -1.77
N VAL A 274 -10.28 34.19 -2.72
CA VAL A 274 -9.62 35.49 -2.98
C VAL A 274 -10.52 36.66 -2.55
N CYS A 275 -11.77 36.41 -2.19
CA CYS A 275 -12.75 37.43 -1.89
C CYS A 275 -13.15 37.42 -0.42
N CYS A 276 -14.42 37.13 -0.10
CA CYS A 276 -14.98 37.24 1.25
C CYS A 276 -14.61 36.06 2.17
N HIS A 277 -14.02 34.99 1.64
CA HIS A 277 -13.76 33.76 2.39
C HIS A 277 -12.26 33.43 2.35
N LEU A 278 -11.56 33.76 3.43
CA LEU A 278 -10.13 33.50 3.53
C LEU A 278 -9.86 31.99 3.50
N PHE A 279 -9.08 31.55 2.51
CA PHE A 279 -8.61 30.16 2.47
C PHE A 279 -7.28 30.04 3.23
N ILE A 280 -7.32 29.36 4.36
CA ILE A 280 -6.12 29.05 5.15
C ILE A 280 -5.72 27.59 4.85
N PRO A 281 -4.58 27.34 4.19
CA PRO A 281 -4.17 25.98 3.84
C PRO A 281 -4.04 25.04 5.06
N GLY A 282 -3.67 25.59 6.23
CA GLY A 282 -3.56 24.84 7.47
C GLY A 282 -4.88 24.26 7.98
N ASP A 283 -6.01 24.90 7.66
CA ASP A 283 -7.32 24.47 8.12
C ASP A 283 -7.75 23.14 7.49
N VAL A 284 -7.30 22.86 6.26
CA VAL A 284 -7.54 21.56 5.61
C VAL A 284 -7.01 20.42 6.48
N PHE A 285 -5.77 20.53 6.96
CA PHE A 285 -5.17 19.52 7.82
C PHE A 285 -5.83 19.46 9.20
N ARG A 286 -6.23 20.62 9.74
CA ARG A 286 -6.93 20.71 11.02
C ARG A 286 -8.25 19.95 10.99
N TYR A 287 -9.15 20.27 10.06
CA TYR A 287 -10.46 19.63 9.98
C TYR A 287 -10.36 18.17 9.50
N MET A 288 -9.44 17.84 8.58
CA MET A 288 -9.18 16.45 8.22
C MET A 288 -8.75 15.61 9.44
N SER A 289 -7.88 16.15 10.30
CA SER A 289 -7.47 15.48 11.55
C SER A 289 -8.64 15.29 12.51
N ILE A 290 -9.56 16.25 12.60
CA ILE A 290 -10.78 16.15 13.43
C ILE A 290 -11.71 15.06 12.89
N LEU A 291 -11.95 14.98 11.58
CA LEU A 291 -12.78 13.93 10.98
C LEU A 291 -12.18 12.54 11.22
N ILE A 292 -10.86 12.38 11.08
CA ILE A 292 -10.17 11.11 11.41
C ILE A 292 -10.37 10.76 12.90
N LYS A 293 -10.24 11.73 13.81
CA LYS A 293 -10.50 11.50 15.24
C LYS A 293 -11.94 11.06 15.49
N LEU A 294 -12.90 11.69 14.84
CA LEU A 294 -14.31 11.35 14.99
C LEU A 294 -14.64 9.95 14.45
N SER A 295 -14.08 9.57 13.30
CA SER A 295 -14.15 8.20 12.77
C SER A 295 -13.56 7.17 13.74
N ASN A 296 -12.44 7.53 14.38
CA ASN A 296 -11.75 6.67 15.35
C ASN A 296 -12.55 6.48 16.64
N HIS A 297 -12.95 7.57 17.30
CA HIS A 297 -13.72 7.53 18.53
C HIS A 297 -14.25 8.93 18.87
N LEU A 298 -15.54 9.05 19.21
CA LEU A 298 -16.15 10.34 19.57
C LEU A 298 -15.41 11.04 20.74
N GLY A 299 -14.96 10.28 21.72
CA GLY A 299 -14.14 10.79 22.84
C GLY A 299 -12.89 11.59 22.44
N LEU A 300 -12.34 11.41 21.25
CA LEU A 300 -11.13 12.12 20.81
C LEU A 300 -11.37 13.60 20.45
N ILE A 301 -12.63 14.01 20.28
CA ILE A 301 -13.03 15.41 20.06
C ILE A 301 -13.59 16.07 21.33
N LEU A 302 -13.74 15.32 22.42
CA LEU A 302 -14.25 15.82 23.70
C LEU A 302 -13.09 16.33 24.58
N PRO A 303 -13.35 17.29 25.49
CA PRO A 303 -12.33 17.79 26.40
C PRO A 303 -11.95 16.71 27.41
N ALA A 304 -10.68 16.30 27.40
CA ALA A 304 -10.14 15.31 28.32
C ALA A 304 -9.33 15.97 29.46
N PRO A 305 -9.24 15.35 30.65
CA PRO A 305 -8.44 15.88 31.76
C PRO A 305 -6.94 15.97 31.46
N THR A 306 -6.43 15.15 30.54
CA THR A 306 -5.01 15.12 30.12
C THR A 306 -4.68 16.15 29.03
N ASP A 307 -5.67 16.93 28.57
CA ASP A 307 -5.49 17.92 27.52
C ASP A 307 -4.71 19.15 27.99
N THR A 308 -3.90 19.73 27.10
CA THR A 308 -3.34 21.06 27.34
C THR A 308 -4.45 22.13 27.38
N PRO A 309 -4.26 23.29 28.02
CA PRO A 309 -5.28 24.35 28.08
C PRO A 309 -5.77 24.82 26.70
N GLU A 310 -4.92 24.76 25.68
CA GLU A 310 -5.29 25.06 24.30
C GLU A 310 -6.13 23.94 23.67
N GLN A 311 -5.73 22.67 23.84
CA GLN A 311 -6.49 21.52 23.36
C GLN A 311 -7.86 21.44 24.01
N MET A 312 -7.95 21.73 25.31
CA MET A 312 -9.21 21.72 26.05
C MET A 312 -10.19 22.77 25.52
N ARG A 313 -9.72 23.99 25.24
CA ARG A 313 -10.55 25.04 24.61
C ARG A 313 -11.02 24.62 23.22
N LEU A 314 -10.13 24.06 22.41
CA LEU A 314 -10.47 23.57 21.08
C LEU A 314 -11.53 22.47 21.14
N ASN A 315 -11.30 21.45 21.96
CA ASN A 315 -12.21 20.32 22.11
C ASN A 315 -13.57 20.74 22.68
N ARG A 316 -13.62 21.76 23.56
CA ARG A 316 -14.90 22.33 24.02
C ARG A 316 -15.70 22.93 22.85
N VAL A 317 -15.06 23.77 22.02
CA VAL A 317 -15.72 24.33 20.83
C VAL A 317 -16.17 23.24 19.87
N LEU A 318 -15.34 22.21 19.65
CA LEU A 318 -15.71 21.08 18.79
C LEU A 318 -16.87 20.26 19.36
N ALA A 319 -16.92 20.06 20.68
CA ALA A 319 -18.01 19.36 21.35
C ALA A 319 -19.33 20.14 21.24
N GLU A 320 -19.29 21.47 21.41
CA GLU A 320 -20.46 22.35 21.23
C GLU A 320 -20.98 22.30 19.78
N VAL A 321 -20.08 22.28 18.79
CA VAL A 321 -20.47 22.12 17.38
C VAL A 321 -21.03 20.73 17.10
N ALA A 322 -20.43 19.68 17.65
CA ALA A 322 -20.88 18.32 17.45
C ALA A 322 -22.26 18.05 18.09
N PHE A 323 -22.54 18.68 19.23
CA PHE A 323 -23.76 18.51 20.03
C PHE A 323 -24.43 19.87 20.30
N PRO A 324 -25.09 20.48 19.30
CA PRO A 324 -25.72 21.79 19.44
C PRO A 324 -26.86 21.79 20.47
N ASP A 325 -27.50 20.64 20.70
CA ASP A 325 -28.60 20.48 21.68
C ASP A 325 -28.12 20.50 23.14
N GLY A 326 -26.81 20.57 23.38
CA GLY A 326 -26.23 20.69 24.72
C GLY A 326 -26.05 19.37 25.50
N ASP A 327 -26.51 18.23 24.97
CA ASP A 327 -26.27 16.90 25.55
C ASP A 327 -24.86 16.38 25.23
N ILE A 328 -23.85 17.11 25.70
CA ILE A 328 -22.43 16.75 25.51
C ILE A 328 -22.09 15.60 26.47
N PRO A 329 -21.76 14.41 25.97
CA PRO A 329 -21.45 13.28 26.83
C PRO A 329 -20.11 13.50 27.55
N LYS A 330 -20.03 13.10 28.81
CA LYS A 330 -18.79 13.23 29.61
C LYS A 330 -17.70 12.30 29.06
N TYR A 331 -16.47 12.80 28.98
CA TYR A 331 -15.31 12.04 28.46
C TYR A 331 -15.15 10.66 29.13
N GLY A 332 -15.26 10.59 30.46
CA GLY A 332 -15.13 9.33 31.20
C GLY A 332 -16.20 8.28 30.85
N THR A 333 -17.44 8.71 30.64
CA THR A 333 -18.54 7.83 30.20
C THR A 333 -18.28 7.31 28.79
N VAL A 334 -17.84 8.21 27.89
CA VAL A 334 -17.59 7.90 26.48
C VAL A 334 -16.44 6.90 26.31
N MET A 335 -15.41 6.98 27.16
CA MET A 335 -14.28 6.03 27.15
C MET A 335 -14.67 4.60 27.56
N MET A 336 -15.76 4.44 28.31
CA MET A 336 -16.20 3.14 28.82
C MET A 336 -17.19 2.42 27.91
N GLN A 337 -17.87 3.18 27.07
CA GLN A 337 -19.10 2.75 26.43
C GLN A 337 -18.89 2.54 24.91
N PRO A 338 -19.00 1.30 24.42
CA PRO A 338 -18.79 0.97 23.00
C PRO A 338 -19.77 1.68 22.05
N GLN A 339 -20.94 2.09 22.53
CA GLN A 339 -21.95 2.79 21.72
C GLN A 339 -21.50 4.15 21.16
N PHE A 340 -20.35 4.68 21.59
CA PHE A 340 -19.79 5.93 21.07
C PHE A 340 -18.76 5.73 19.96
N CYS A 341 -18.47 4.48 19.59
CA CYS A 341 -17.58 4.16 18.48
C CYS A 341 -17.89 2.80 17.85
N GLY A 342 -18.27 2.80 16.57
CA GLY A 342 -18.57 1.56 15.85
C GLY A 342 -17.37 0.61 15.72
N LYS A 343 -16.17 1.16 15.49
CA LYS A 343 -14.93 0.35 15.46
C LYS A 343 -14.61 -0.29 16.80
N TRP A 344 -14.93 0.40 17.89
CA TRP A 344 -14.73 -0.11 19.24
C TRP A 344 -15.65 -1.28 19.54
N ALA A 345 -16.92 -1.16 19.16
CA ALA A 345 -17.89 -2.26 19.30
C ALA A 345 -17.43 -3.52 18.54
N VAL A 346 -16.89 -3.35 17.32
CA VAL A 346 -16.30 -4.46 16.56
C VAL A 346 -15.08 -5.04 17.27
N LEU A 347 -14.15 -4.21 17.73
CA LEU A 347 -12.96 -4.67 18.44
C LEU A 347 -13.30 -5.47 19.70
N GLU A 348 -14.23 -5.00 20.52
CA GLU A 348 -14.62 -5.68 21.76
C GLU A 348 -15.13 -7.09 21.49
N ILE A 349 -15.93 -7.24 20.43
CA ILE A 349 -16.51 -8.52 20.05
C ILE A 349 -15.43 -9.47 19.51
N LEU A 350 -14.50 -8.96 18.69
CA LEU A 350 -13.35 -9.73 18.24
C LEU A 350 -12.48 -10.21 19.42
N LEU A 351 -12.21 -9.34 20.39
CA LEU A 351 -11.43 -9.69 21.58
C LEU A 351 -12.15 -10.75 22.44
N LYS A 352 -13.46 -10.62 22.62
CA LYS A 352 -14.29 -11.61 23.33
C LYS A 352 -14.26 -12.97 22.65
N GLU A 353 -14.34 -13.01 21.32
CA GLU A 353 -14.27 -14.25 20.55
C GLU A 353 -12.89 -14.89 20.65
N TRP A 354 -11.82 -14.11 20.42
CA TRP A 354 -10.46 -14.63 20.46
C TRP A 354 -10.01 -15.05 21.85
N ARG A 355 -10.57 -14.45 22.92
CA ARG A 355 -10.26 -14.87 24.30
C ARG A 355 -10.75 -16.29 24.61
N LYS A 356 -11.75 -16.81 23.90
CA LYS A 356 -12.26 -18.18 24.11
C LYS A 356 -11.17 -19.23 23.93
N ASP A 357 -10.22 -18.96 23.05
CA ASP A 357 -8.99 -19.75 22.90
C ASP A 357 -7.83 -19.03 23.58
N THR A 358 -7.34 -19.64 24.66
CA THR A 358 -6.28 -19.11 25.52
C THR A 358 -4.92 -19.01 24.84
N THR A 359 -4.74 -19.65 23.68
CA THR A 359 -3.49 -19.55 22.93
C THR A 359 -3.38 -18.25 22.13
N ASN A 360 -4.50 -17.58 21.85
CA ASN A 360 -4.52 -16.37 21.04
C ASN A 360 -3.81 -15.21 21.76
N LYS A 361 -2.99 -14.49 20.99
CA LYS A 361 -2.34 -13.25 21.43
C LYS A 361 -2.55 -12.17 20.37
N VAL A 362 -2.97 -10.99 20.82
CA VAL A 362 -3.48 -9.93 19.96
C VAL A 362 -2.56 -8.72 19.99
N LEU A 363 -2.13 -8.22 18.83
CA LEU A 363 -1.51 -6.89 18.69
C LEU A 363 -2.56 -5.88 18.27
N VAL A 364 -2.66 -4.75 18.95
CA VAL A 364 -3.50 -3.63 18.54
C VAL A 364 -2.62 -2.43 18.22
N PHE A 365 -2.60 -2.04 16.95
CA PHE A 365 -1.88 -0.87 16.48
C PHE A 365 -2.81 0.33 16.39
N THR A 366 -2.40 1.44 17.01
CA THR A 366 -3.02 2.73 16.75
C THR A 366 -2.03 3.89 16.72
N LYS A 367 -2.29 4.97 15.99
CA LYS A 367 -1.45 6.18 16.02
C LYS A 367 -1.80 7.12 17.15
N SER A 368 -3.04 7.05 17.66
CA SER A 368 -3.52 7.97 18.68
C SER A 368 -3.10 7.49 20.07
N VAL A 369 -2.20 8.24 20.71
CA VAL A 369 -1.79 7.96 22.10
C VAL A 369 -2.99 8.08 23.05
N LYS A 370 -3.87 9.06 22.84
CA LYS A 370 -5.12 9.19 23.61
C LYS A 370 -6.03 7.97 23.45
N LEU A 371 -6.08 7.38 22.25
CA LEU A 371 -6.86 6.17 22.05
C LEU A 371 -6.23 4.95 22.75
N LEU A 372 -4.90 4.87 22.82
CA LEU A 372 -4.22 3.85 23.61
C LEU A 372 -4.57 3.95 25.09
N GLU A 373 -4.59 5.17 25.65
CA GLU A 373 -5.00 5.41 27.04
C GLU A 373 -6.45 4.99 27.28
N MET A 374 -7.35 5.30 26.33
CA MET A 374 -8.74 4.85 26.39
C MET A 374 -8.85 3.31 26.34
N LEU A 375 -8.05 2.65 25.49
CA LEU A 375 -8.03 1.20 25.35
C LEU A 375 -7.51 0.54 26.62
N GLU A 376 -6.46 1.10 27.22
CA GLU A 376 -5.91 0.65 28.49
C GLU A 376 -6.97 0.66 29.61
N PHE A 377 -7.73 1.74 29.75
CA PHE A 377 -8.80 1.82 30.75
C PHE A 377 -9.91 0.78 30.51
N HIS A 378 -10.32 0.62 29.25
CA HIS A 378 -11.35 -0.32 28.88
C HIS A 378 -10.91 -1.79 29.05
N LEU A 379 -9.70 -2.15 28.63
CA LEU A 379 -9.15 -3.50 28.80
C LEU A 379 -9.01 -3.86 30.27
N ASN A 380 -8.58 -2.92 31.12
CA ASN A 380 -8.56 -3.10 32.58
C ASN A 380 -9.96 -3.39 33.13
N THR A 381 -10.97 -2.65 32.67
CA THR A 381 -12.37 -2.83 33.11
C THR A 381 -12.92 -4.20 32.70
N GLN A 382 -12.54 -4.69 31.52
CA GLN A 382 -12.92 -6.02 31.03
C GLN A 382 -12.09 -7.16 31.64
N GLY A 383 -11.07 -6.85 32.46
CA GLY A 383 -10.21 -7.86 33.09
C GLY A 383 -9.21 -8.52 32.15
N TYR A 384 -8.86 -7.89 31.02
CA TYR A 384 -7.83 -8.42 30.12
C TYR A 384 -6.42 -8.02 30.59
N SER A 385 -5.49 -8.98 30.58
CA SER A 385 -4.07 -8.69 30.77
C SER A 385 -3.44 -8.15 29.48
N PHE A 386 -2.76 -7.01 29.57
CA PHE A 386 -2.13 -6.37 28.42
C PHE A 386 -0.79 -5.73 28.73
N LEU A 387 -0.03 -5.44 27.67
CA LEU A 387 1.16 -4.60 27.69
C LEU A 387 0.96 -3.40 26.77
N LYS A 388 1.64 -2.28 27.07
CA LYS A 388 1.58 -1.04 26.28
C LYS A 388 2.97 -0.59 25.88
N LEU A 389 3.16 -0.31 24.59
CA LEU A 389 4.39 0.27 24.04
C LEU A 389 4.07 1.54 23.24
N ASP A 390 4.56 2.65 23.75
CA ASP A 390 4.38 3.98 23.16
C ASP A 390 5.72 4.73 23.00
N GLY A 391 5.67 5.97 22.54
CA GLY A 391 6.86 6.80 22.37
C GLY A 391 7.57 7.17 23.68
N ASN A 392 6.86 7.14 24.81
CA ASN A 392 7.39 7.49 26.14
C ASN A 392 8.11 6.32 26.82
N THR A 393 7.84 5.09 26.35
CA THR A 393 8.51 3.88 26.84
C THR A 393 10.01 3.96 26.55
N LYS A 394 10.83 3.97 27.62
CA LYS A 394 12.30 4.05 27.51
C LYS A 394 12.85 2.87 26.72
N GLN A 395 13.90 3.10 25.94
CA GLN A 395 14.48 2.06 25.08
C GLN A 395 14.93 0.82 25.85
N VAL A 396 15.43 0.99 27.08
CA VAL A 396 15.89 -0.11 27.95
C VAL A 396 14.74 -1.05 28.35
N ASP A 397 13.53 -0.51 28.51
CA ASP A 397 12.36 -1.24 28.99
C ASP A 397 11.63 -1.99 27.87
N ARG A 398 11.88 -1.62 26.60
CA ARG A 398 11.18 -2.20 25.44
C ARG A 398 11.44 -3.68 25.26
N MET A 399 12.68 -4.13 25.40
CA MET A 399 13.04 -5.54 25.16
C MET A 399 12.43 -6.46 26.24
N PRO A 400 12.56 -6.17 27.54
CA PRO A 400 11.90 -6.96 28.58
C PRO A 400 10.38 -7.08 28.41
N MET A 401 9.71 -6.03 27.90
CA MET A 401 8.28 -6.09 27.60
C MET A 401 7.97 -7.08 26.47
N ILE A 402 8.80 -7.14 25.43
CA ILE A 402 8.65 -8.07 24.31
C ILE A 402 8.89 -9.50 24.77
N ASP A 403 9.96 -9.73 25.53
CA ASP A 403 10.29 -11.05 26.07
C ASP A 403 9.14 -11.54 26.97
N LYS A 404 8.61 -10.66 27.83
CA LYS A 404 7.42 -10.95 28.65
C LYS A 404 6.21 -11.30 27.79
N PHE A 405 5.95 -10.55 26.72
CA PHE A 405 4.85 -10.85 25.81
C PHE A 405 4.98 -12.23 25.14
N HIS A 406 6.20 -12.69 24.86
CA HIS A 406 6.41 -14.03 24.30
C HIS A 406 6.28 -15.13 25.35
N SER A 407 6.90 -14.96 26.52
CA SER A 407 6.98 -16.00 27.55
C SER A 407 5.71 -16.17 28.39
N ASP A 408 5.01 -15.07 28.68
CA ASP A 408 3.87 -15.05 29.61
C ASP A 408 2.58 -15.39 28.87
N ALA A 409 1.94 -16.51 29.23
CA ALA A 409 0.68 -16.95 28.61
C ALA A 409 -0.52 -16.12 29.06
N GLU A 410 -0.44 -15.44 30.22
CA GLU A 410 -1.55 -14.63 30.73
C GLU A 410 -1.72 -13.34 29.94
N VAL A 411 -0.63 -12.81 29.36
CA VAL A 411 -0.66 -11.57 28.56
C VAL A 411 -1.38 -11.83 27.24
N PHE A 412 -2.58 -11.27 27.12
CA PHE A 412 -3.46 -11.47 25.98
C PHE A 412 -3.27 -10.40 24.89
N VAL A 413 -3.18 -9.13 25.28
CA VAL A 413 -3.15 -7.99 24.34
C VAL A 413 -1.83 -7.22 24.44
N PHE A 414 -1.27 -6.80 23.31
CA PHE A 414 -0.19 -5.83 23.26
C PHE A 414 -0.65 -4.60 22.48
N LEU A 415 -0.83 -3.49 23.19
CA LEU A 415 -1.14 -2.18 22.64
C LEU A 415 0.13 -1.49 22.15
N ILE A 416 0.18 -1.12 20.87
CA ILE A 416 1.37 -0.54 20.26
C ILE A 416 1.00 0.74 19.50
N SER A 417 1.71 1.83 19.80
CA SER A 417 1.61 3.01 18.94
C SER A 417 2.31 2.76 17.60
N THR A 418 1.67 3.06 16.47
CA THR A 418 2.23 2.74 15.12
C THR A 418 3.61 3.38 14.90
N LEU A 419 3.89 4.54 15.53
CA LEU A 419 5.19 5.21 15.48
C LEU A 419 6.25 4.50 16.33
N ALA A 420 5.89 4.01 17.52
CA ALA A 420 6.82 3.24 18.35
C ALA A 420 7.04 1.82 17.83
N GLY A 421 6.07 1.25 17.10
CA GLY A 421 6.19 -0.04 16.40
C GLY A 421 7.12 -0.02 15.16
N GLY A 422 7.55 1.16 14.70
CA GLY A 422 8.54 1.31 13.61
C GLY A 422 9.97 0.90 13.98
N THR A 423 10.19 0.38 15.19
CA THR A 423 11.49 0.08 15.82
C THR A 423 12.10 -1.27 15.41
N GLY A 424 11.62 -1.95 14.36
CA GLY A 424 12.23 -3.21 13.94
C GLY A 424 11.89 -4.43 14.81
N LEU A 425 10.93 -4.31 15.75
CA LEU A 425 10.62 -5.33 16.75
C LEU A 425 10.16 -6.66 16.14
N ASN A 426 10.40 -7.75 16.85
CA ASN A 426 9.92 -9.09 16.49
C ASN A 426 8.83 -9.52 17.47
N LEU A 427 7.59 -9.67 17.01
CA LEU A 427 6.41 -9.95 17.83
C LEU A 427 5.69 -11.23 17.35
N THR A 428 6.46 -12.28 17.01
CA THR A 428 5.94 -13.58 16.53
C THR A 428 5.08 -14.31 17.56
N GLY A 429 5.15 -13.94 18.85
CA GLY A 429 4.23 -14.46 19.85
C GLY A 429 2.75 -14.11 19.61
N ALA A 430 2.43 -13.15 18.74
CA ALA A 430 1.05 -12.84 18.37
C ALA A 430 0.60 -13.54 17.09
N ASN A 431 -0.66 -13.96 17.04
CA ASN A 431 -1.30 -14.55 15.88
C ASN A 431 -2.50 -13.74 15.37
N LYS A 432 -3.00 -12.77 16.15
CA LYS A 432 -4.03 -11.81 15.70
C LYS A 432 -3.45 -10.40 15.70
N VAL A 433 -3.71 -9.63 14.65
CA VAL A 433 -3.26 -8.24 14.52
C VAL A 433 -4.43 -7.35 14.15
N VAL A 434 -4.64 -6.28 14.90
CA VAL A 434 -5.65 -5.26 14.63
C VAL A 434 -4.97 -3.96 14.27
N ILE A 435 -5.30 -3.40 13.11
CA ILE A 435 -4.96 -2.03 12.72
C ILE A 435 -6.22 -1.19 12.96
N PHE A 436 -6.22 -0.39 14.02
CA PHE A 436 -7.39 0.38 14.42
C PHE A 436 -7.60 1.64 13.57
N ASP A 437 -6.52 2.33 13.19
CA ASP A 437 -6.54 3.53 12.37
C ASP A 437 -5.57 3.45 11.17
N PRO A 438 -6.09 3.31 9.93
CA PRO A 438 -5.27 3.08 8.74
C PRO A 438 -4.36 4.28 8.43
N ASN A 439 -3.26 4.03 7.71
CA ASN A 439 -2.32 5.08 7.32
C ASN A 439 -2.38 5.48 5.85
N TRP A 440 -2.37 6.78 5.56
CA TRP A 440 -2.19 7.32 4.21
C TRP A 440 -1.03 6.69 3.43
N ASN A 441 0.02 6.23 4.12
CA ASN A 441 1.08 5.42 3.54
C ASN A 441 0.91 3.95 3.96
N PRO A 442 0.57 3.04 3.02
CA PRO A 442 0.36 1.62 3.31
C PRO A 442 1.60 0.90 3.85
N ALA A 443 2.80 1.44 3.61
CA ALA A 443 4.05 0.85 4.10
C ALA A 443 4.10 0.75 5.64
N HIS A 444 3.50 1.71 6.36
CA HIS A 444 3.47 1.65 7.82
C HIS A 444 2.61 0.50 8.33
N ASP A 445 1.47 0.27 7.69
CA ASP A 445 0.57 -0.80 8.05
C ASP A 445 1.16 -2.16 7.68
N LEU A 446 1.79 -2.28 6.50
CA LEU A 446 2.56 -3.46 6.09
C LEU A 446 3.67 -3.78 7.11
N GLN A 447 4.43 -2.77 7.52
CA GLN A 447 5.47 -2.92 8.54
C GLN A 447 4.92 -3.34 9.91
N ALA A 448 3.71 -2.91 10.28
CA ALA A 448 3.08 -3.29 11.54
C ALA A 448 2.65 -4.76 11.54
N MET A 449 2.01 -5.24 10.46
CA MET A 449 1.64 -6.65 10.30
C MET A 449 2.86 -7.57 10.26
N ASP A 450 3.92 -7.13 9.58
CA ASP A 450 5.19 -7.87 9.46
C ASP A 450 5.93 -8.02 10.81
N ARG A 451 5.47 -7.37 11.89
CA ARG A 451 5.97 -7.62 13.25
C ARG A 451 5.53 -8.97 13.79
N ALA A 452 4.30 -9.40 13.48
CA ALA A 452 3.77 -10.70 13.85
C ALA A 452 4.08 -11.76 12.79
N PHE A 453 3.99 -11.39 11.50
CA PHE A 453 4.27 -12.28 10.38
C PHE A 453 5.76 -12.26 10.00
N ARG A 454 6.61 -12.88 10.83
CA ARG A 454 8.07 -12.88 10.67
C ARG A 454 8.65 -14.29 10.83
N PHE A 455 9.89 -14.48 10.39
CA PHE A 455 10.63 -15.73 10.59
C PHE A 455 10.62 -16.13 12.06
N GLY A 456 10.28 -17.40 12.33
CA GLY A 456 10.03 -17.93 13.68
C GLY A 456 8.56 -17.94 14.09
N GLN A 457 7.65 -17.40 13.27
CA GLN A 457 6.21 -17.59 13.44
C GLN A 457 5.82 -19.02 13.03
N THR A 458 5.05 -19.70 13.87
CA THR A 458 4.59 -21.07 13.64
C THR A 458 3.08 -21.18 13.51
N ARG A 459 2.34 -20.10 13.77
CA ARG A 459 0.87 -20.05 13.73
C ARG A 459 0.37 -19.09 12.68
N ASP A 460 -0.79 -19.42 12.10
CA ASP A 460 -1.45 -18.57 11.12
C ASP A 460 -1.76 -17.19 11.71
N VAL A 461 -1.46 -16.16 10.93
CA VAL A 461 -1.59 -14.77 11.35
C VAL A 461 -2.79 -14.14 10.67
N ALA A 462 -3.79 -13.75 11.45
CA ALA A 462 -4.96 -13.05 10.95
C ALA A 462 -4.87 -11.55 11.27
N VAL A 463 -4.92 -10.72 10.23
CA VAL A 463 -4.91 -9.27 10.34
C VAL A 463 -6.29 -8.70 10.06
N TYR A 464 -6.75 -7.78 10.91
CA TYR A 464 -8.00 -7.05 10.81
C TYR A 464 -7.74 -5.54 10.73
N ARG A 465 -8.13 -4.91 9.63
CA ARG A 465 -8.08 -3.45 9.45
C ARG A 465 -9.47 -2.89 9.67
N LEU A 466 -9.63 -2.10 10.73
CA LEU A 466 -10.92 -1.50 11.06
C LEU A 466 -11.03 -0.14 10.37
N LEU A 467 -12.06 0.03 9.54
CA LEU A 467 -12.35 1.27 8.83
C LEU A 467 -13.74 1.78 9.21
N GLY A 468 -13.87 3.07 9.51
CA GLY A 468 -15.18 3.71 9.67
C GLY A 468 -15.88 3.81 8.31
N ALA A 469 -16.93 3.00 8.13
CA ALA A 469 -17.76 2.98 6.93
C ALA A 469 -18.30 4.38 6.62
N GLY A 470 -18.24 4.76 5.34
CA GLY A 470 -18.73 6.04 4.85
C GLY A 470 -17.85 7.26 5.18
N SER A 471 -16.81 7.08 5.99
CA SER A 471 -16.02 8.18 6.53
C SER A 471 -14.75 8.46 5.71
N VAL A 472 -13.99 9.48 6.09
CA VAL A 472 -12.67 9.79 5.51
C VAL A 472 -11.70 8.59 5.54
N GLU A 473 -11.89 7.61 6.42
CA GLU A 473 -11.05 6.42 6.47
C GLU A 473 -11.19 5.52 5.24
N GLU A 474 -12.35 5.48 4.60
CA GLU A 474 -12.50 4.80 3.30
C GLU A 474 -11.63 5.45 2.23
N LEU A 475 -11.59 6.79 2.19
CA LEU A 475 -10.73 7.51 1.27
C LEU A 475 -9.25 7.23 1.55
N ILE A 476 -8.86 7.13 2.83
CA ILE A 476 -7.50 6.76 3.22
C ILE A 476 -7.18 5.36 2.66
N TYR A 477 -8.06 4.39 2.85
CA TYR A 477 -7.90 3.03 2.37
C TYR A 477 -7.87 2.94 0.82
N ALA A 478 -8.78 3.63 0.13
CA ALA A 478 -8.78 3.72 -1.33
C ALA A 478 -7.46 4.29 -1.87
N ARG A 479 -6.88 5.31 -1.20
CA ARG A 479 -5.55 5.82 -1.53
C ARG A 479 -4.42 4.84 -1.20
N GLN A 480 -4.58 3.98 -0.19
CA GLN A 480 -3.63 2.89 0.09
C GLN A 480 -3.61 1.88 -1.05
N ILE A 481 -4.79 1.41 -1.50
CA ILE A 481 -4.92 0.50 -2.65
C ILE A 481 -4.24 1.12 -3.87
N TYR A 482 -4.56 2.38 -4.19
CA TYR A 482 -3.96 3.09 -5.33
C TYR A 482 -2.43 3.10 -5.27
N LYS A 483 -1.83 3.33 -4.09
CA LYS A 483 -0.37 3.30 -3.90
C LYS A 483 0.22 1.89 -3.95
N GLN A 484 -0.46 0.88 -3.41
CA GLN A 484 -0.01 -0.51 -3.48
C GLN A 484 -0.03 -1.01 -4.93
N GLN A 485 -1.04 -0.64 -5.72
CA GLN A 485 -1.06 -0.90 -7.15
C GLN A 485 0.09 -0.20 -7.89
N GLN A 486 0.42 1.05 -7.52
CA GLN A 486 1.60 1.72 -8.06
C GLN A 486 2.90 0.95 -7.77
N MET A 487 3.04 0.42 -6.55
CA MET A 487 4.18 -0.41 -6.19
C MET A 487 4.23 -1.69 -7.04
N ALA A 488 3.11 -2.40 -7.20
CA ALA A 488 3.03 -3.63 -8.00
C ALA A 488 3.36 -3.37 -9.48
N ILE A 489 2.79 -2.31 -10.07
CA ILE A 489 3.10 -1.88 -11.45
C ILE A 489 4.59 -1.54 -11.59
N GLY A 490 5.14 -0.78 -10.64
CA GLY A 490 6.53 -0.32 -10.68
C GLY A 490 7.57 -1.43 -10.51
N TYR A 491 7.31 -2.41 -9.64
CA TYR A 491 8.27 -3.48 -9.35
C TYR A 491 8.09 -4.73 -10.21
N GLU A 492 6.85 -5.11 -10.50
CA GLU A 492 6.53 -6.41 -11.09
C GLU A 492 6.00 -6.29 -12.52
N ALA A 493 5.79 -5.06 -13.01
CA ALA A 493 5.14 -4.77 -14.28
C ALA A 493 3.76 -5.46 -14.40
N SER A 494 3.09 -5.66 -13.26
CA SER A 494 1.78 -6.30 -13.19
C SER A 494 0.72 -5.37 -13.77
N VAL A 495 -0.21 -5.92 -14.56
CA VAL A 495 -1.43 -5.19 -14.94
C VAL A 495 -2.41 -5.33 -13.78
N GLN A 496 -2.85 -4.20 -13.22
CA GLN A 496 -3.76 -4.16 -12.07
C GLN A 496 -5.17 -3.78 -12.52
N THR A 497 -6.19 -4.26 -11.81
CA THR A 497 -7.58 -3.80 -12.03
C THR A 497 -7.66 -2.31 -11.68
N ARG A 498 -8.25 -1.52 -12.59
CA ARG A 498 -8.27 -0.06 -12.47
C ARG A 498 -9.56 0.37 -11.79
N TYR A 499 -9.47 0.63 -10.49
CA TYR A 499 -10.63 0.99 -9.67
C TYR A 499 -11.00 2.47 -9.77
N PHE A 500 -10.02 3.35 -9.91
CA PHE A 500 -10.20 4.79 -9.69
C PHE A 500 -9.83 5.62 -10.91
N GLU A 501 -10.59 6.69 -11.17
CA GLU A 501 -10.32 7.59 -12.31
C GLU A 501 -9.24 8.65 -12.00
N GLY A 502 -9.04 8.96 -10.72
CA GLY A 502 -8.12 10.01 -10.27
C GLY A 502 -6.65 9.75 -10.63
N ILE A 503 -5.96 10.79 -11.11
CA ILE A 503 -4.52 10.77 -11.40
C ILE A 503 -3.76 11.61 -10.38
N GLN A 504 -2.78 10.98 -9.73
CA GLN A 504 -2.00 11.67 -8.71
C GLN A 504 -1.16 12.82 -9.30
N GLY A 505 -1.30 14.00 -8.71
CA GLY A 505 -0.57 15.21 -9.12
C GLY A 505 -1.19 15.96 -10.30
N ASP A 506 -2.29 15.45 -10.86
CA ASP A 506 -3.08 16.15 -11.87
C ASP A 506 -4.24 16.90 -11.20
N THR A 507 -4.25 18.23 -11.32
CA THR A 507 -5.31 19.06 -10.74
C THR A 507 -6.62 19.03 -11.53
N ALA A 508 -6.57 18.64 -12.81
CA ALA A 508 -7.76 18.52 -13.67
C ALA A 508 -8.44 17.16 -13.47
N LYS A 509 -7.66 16.09 -13.33
CA LYS A 509 -8.16 14.71 -13.17
C LYS A 509 -8.07 14.23 -11.72
N LYS A 510 -8.82 14.88 -10.83
CA LYS A 510 -8.85 14.53 -9.41
C LYS A 510 -9.58 13.20 -9.12
N GLY A 511 -10.62 12.88 -9.89
CA GLY A 511 -11.45 11.68 -9.73
C GLY A 511 -12.08 11.57 -8.33
N GLU A 512 -12.36 10.36 -7.85
CA GLU A 512 -12.88 10.11 -6.50
C GLU A 512 -11.80 10.13 -5.39
N LEU A 513 -10.52 10.00 -5.75
CA LEU A 513 -9.44 9.87 -4.78
C LEU A 513 -8.83 11.20 -4.32
N PHE A 514 -8.71 12.16 -5.22
CA PHE A 514 -7.97 13.40 -4.99
C PHE A 514 -8.90 14.60 -4.90
N GLY A 515 -8.46 15.68 -4.27
CA GLY A 515 -9.32 16.85 -4.02
C GLY A 515 -9.72 16.99 -2.56
N ILE A 516 -10.10 18.22 -2.21
CA ILE A 516 -10.55 18.59 -0.87
C ILE A 516 -12.00 18.16 -0.69
N GLU A 517 -12.80 18.35 -1.75
CA GLU A 517 -14.19 17.93 -1.91
C GLU A 517 -14.42 16.45 -1.54
N ASN A 518 -13.48 15.56 -1.89
CA ASN A 518 -13.59 14.13 -1.59
C ASN A 518 -13.19 13.80 -0.14
N ILE A 519 -12.33 14.60 0.50
CA ILE A 519 -11.93 14.42 1.90
C ILE A 519 -13.09 14.78 2.84
N PHE A 520 -13.83 15.83 2.51
CA PHE A 520 -14.93 16.37 3.33
C PHE A 520 -16.30 15.86 2.85
N LYS A 521 -16.41 14.56 2.62
CA LYS A 521 -17.64 13.88 2.22
C LYS A 521 -17.94 12.74 3.19
N LEU A 522 -19.22 12.56 3.52
CA LEU A 522 -19.74 11.43 4.28
C LEU A 522 -20.66 10.62 3.37
N HIS A 523 -20.51 9.31 3.35
CA HIS A 523 -21.40 8.40 2.64
C HIS A 523 -22.17 7.52 3.64
N GLU A 524 -23.44 7.82 3.91
CA GLU A 524 -24.20 7.12 4.96
C GLU A 524 -24.57 5.69 4.57
N ASP A 525 -25.16 5.52 3.38
CA ASP A 525 -25.73 4.23 2.97
C ASP A 525 -24.88 3.49 1.92
N LYS A 526 -23.97 4.20 1.25
CA LYS A 526 -23.21 3.68 0.11
C LYS A 526 -21.72 3.63 0.42
N LEU A 527 -21.16 2.42 0.48
CA LEU A 527 -19.71 2.23 0.62
C LEU A 527 -19.01 2.59 -0.70
N ALA A 528 -18.37 3.75 -0.76
CA ALA A 528 -17.78 4.28 -1.99
C ALA A 528 -16.68 3.34 -2.53
N THR A 529 -15.90 2.74 -1.63
CA THR A 529 -14.82 1.82 -2.02
C THR A 529 -15.37 0.50 -2.56
N LYS A 530 -16.42 -0.06 -1.93
CA LYS A 530 -17.12 -1.27 -2.39
C LYS A 530 -17.64 -1.05 -3.82
N MET A 531 -18.35 0.05 -4.04
CA MET A 531 -18.91 0.38 -5.35
C MET A 531 -17.84 0.52 -6.44
N ALA A 532 -16.70 1.14 -6.12
CA ALA A 532 -15.59 1.26 -7.08
C ALA A 532 -15.01 -0.11 -7.46
N ILE A 533 -14.84 -1.01 -6.47
CA ILE A 533 -14.35 -2.37 -6.70
C ILE A 533 -15.34 -3.17 -7.54
N GLU A 534 -16.63 -3.16 -7.17
CA GLU A 534 -17.69 -3.88 -7.89
C GLU A 534 -17.83 -3.37 -9.33
N LYS A 535 -17.86 -2.05 -9.52
CA LYS A 535 -17.93 -1.43 -10.86
C LYS A 535 -16.77 -1.87 -11.76
N ALA A 536 -15.54 -1.93 -11.21
CA ALA A 536 -14.38 -2.34 -11.98
C ALA A 536 -14.42 -3.83 -12.33
N ASN A 537 -14.77 -4.70 -11.39
CA ASN A 537 -14.89 -6.14 -11.63
C ASN A 537 -15.98 -6.45 -12.67
N LEU A 538 -17.11 -5.76 -12.61
CA LEU A 538 -18.18 -5.87 -13.60
C LEU A 538 -17.70 -5.44 -14.99
N ALA A 539 -16.98 -4.32 -15.09
CA ALA A 539 -16.44 -3.87 -16.37
C ALA A 539 -15.41 -4.85 -16.97
N GLU A 540 -14.65 -5.56 -16.13
CA GLU A 540 -13.76 -6.64 -16.57
C GLU A 540 -14.55 -7.87 -17.04
N LEU A 541 -15.59 -8.27 -16.31
CA LEU A 541 -16.48 -9.37 -16.69
C LEU A 541 -17.17 -9.08 -18.03
N ASP A 542 -17.78 -7.90 -18.20
CA ASP A 542 -18.44 -7.51 -19.44
C ASP A 542 -17.46 -7.58 -20.63
N TRP A 543 -16.23 -7.08 -20.44
CA TRP A 543 -15.21 -7.18 -21.49
C TRP A 543 -14.83 -8.63 -21.80
N ALA A 544 -14.70 -9.47 -20.78
CA ALA A 544 -14.41 -10.89 -20.91
C ALA A 544 -15.50 -11.61 -21.73
N LEU A 545 -16.75 -11.38 -21.37
CA LEU A 545 -17.92 -11.94 -22.05
C LEU A 545 -18.05 -11.42 -23.49
N ALA A 546 -17.64 -10.19 -23.79
CA ALA A 546 -17.68 -9.66 -25.15
C ALA A 546 -16.50 -10.12 -26.04
N ASN A 547 -15.32 -10.36 -25.47
CA ASN A 547 -14.08 -10.43 -26.26
C ASN A 547 -13.25 -11.72 -26.10
N MET A 548 -13.44 -12.51 -25.04
CA MET A 548 -12.74 -13.79 -24.87
C MET A 548 -13.54 -14.94 -25.50
N GLY A 549 -12.87 -15.87 -26.19
CA GLY A 549 -13.52 -17.04 -26.79
C GLY A 549 -13.40 -18.28 -25.90
N GLY A 550 -14.44 -19.11 -25.83
CA GLY A 550 -14.36 -20.45 -25.25
C GLY A 550 -13.52 -21.38 -26.12
N SER A 551 -12.47 -21.97 -25.56
CA SER A 551 -11.59 -22.87 -26.34
C SER A 551 -12.20 -24.26 -26.44
N ARG A 552 -12.68 -24.64 -27.63
CA ARG A 552 -12.74 -26.07 -28.02
C ARG A 552 -11.68 -26.32 -29.10
N SER A 553 -10.61 -27.01 -28.67
CA SER A 553 -9.56 -27.66 -29.45
C SER A 553 -8.56 -26.78 -30.22
N ARG A 554 -7.45 -26.44 -29.55
CA ARG A 554 -6.12 -26.43 -30.18
C ARG A 554 -5.15 -27.14 -29.23
N LYS A 555 -4.70 -28.35 -29.59
CA LYS A 555 -3.73 -29.14 -28.80
C LYS A 555 -2.47 -28.29 -28.51
N PRO A 556 -1.85 -28.43 -27.32
CA PRO A 556 -0.63 -27.71 -27.01
C PRO A 556 0.53 -28.31 -27.81
N SER A 557 1.22 -27.51 -28.63
CA SER A 557 2.52 -27.93 -29.18
C SER A 557 3.57 -27.85 -28.07
N LYS A 558 4.42 -28.88 -27.99
CA LYS A 558 5.53 -28.96 -27.04
C LYS A 558 6.52 -27.82 -27.24
N ASN A 559 7.03 -27.31 -26.12
CA ASN A 559 8.15 -26.37 -25.95
C ASN A 559 9.18 -26.30 -27.10
N THR A 560 9.36 -25.09 -27.64
CA THR A 560 10.66 -24.45 -27.87
C THR A 560 10.46 -22.93 -27.74
N GLY A 561 11.50 -22.20 -27.32
CA GLY A 561 11.47 -20.83 -26.81
C GLY A 561 10.66 -19.80 -27.60
N GLU A 562 10.29 -18.74 -26.88
CA GLU A 562 9.52 -17.58 -27.31
C GLU A 562 9.98 -17.02 -28.67
N ASP A 563 9.35 -17.49 -29.75
CA ASP A 563 9.41 -16.87 -31.06
C ASP A 563 8.00 -16.94 -31.67
N TRP A 564 7.32 -15.78 -31.69
CA TRP A 564 5.92 -15.68 -32.09
C TRP A 564 5.82 -15.20 -33.54
N VAL A 565 5.77 -16.14 -34.48
CA VAL A 565 5.41 -15.95 -35.91
C VAL A 565 4.43 -17.07 -36.32
N THR A 566 3.47 -16.74 -37.20
CA THR A 566 2.46 -17.57 -37.93
C THR A 566 1.26 -18.07 -37.10
N GLU A 567 -0.04 -17.93 -37.44
CA GLU A 567 -0.84 -17.63 -38.67
C GLU A 567 -2.25 -17.04 -38.27
N VAL A 568 -2.76 -15.93 -38.87
CA VAL A 568 -3.73 -15.76 -40.00
C VAL A 568 -5.24 -15.96 -39.64
N GLU A 569 -5.98 -14.85 -39.40
CA GLU A 569 -7.22 -14.31 -40.07
C GLU A 569 -8.54 -14.67 -39.36
N ALA A 570 -9.56 -13.79 -39.18
CA ALA A 570 -10.24 -12.93 -40.16
C ALA A 570 -10.70 -11.54 -39.61
N LYS A 571 -11.22 -10.70 -40.53
CA LYS A 571 -11.54 -9.25 -40.43
C LYS A 571 -12.95 -8.94 -39.87
N GLY A 572 -13.10 -7.73 -39.30
CA GLY A 572 -14.35 -6.95 -39.15
C GLY A 572 -14.01 -5.45 -38.94
N PRO A 573 -14.86 -4.48 -39.37
CA PRO A 573 -14.47 -3.09 -39.59
C PRO A 573 -14.36 -2.24 -38.31
N LYS A 574 -13.73 -1.06 -38.44
CA LYS A 574 -13.64 -0.01 -37.42
C LYS A 574 -14.93 0.81 -37.44
N GLU A 575 -15.53 1.05 -36.28
CA GLU A 575 -16.28 2.29 -36.01
C GLU A 575 -15.98 2.84 -34.60
N LYS A 576 -16.03 4.17 -34.52
CA LYS A 576 -16.02 4.98 -33.30
C LYS A 576 -17.48 5.18 -32.90
N GLU A 577 -17.81 5.08 -31.63
CA GLU A 577 -18.50 6.17 -30.93
C GLU A 577 -18.59 5.94 -29.42
N ASP A 578 -18.66 7.07 -28.75
CA ASP A 578 -18.80 7.29 -27.32
C ASP A 578 -20.17 6.77 -26.86
N GLY A 579 -20.19 5.88 -25.87
CA GLY A 579 -21.40 5.19 -25.44
C GLY A 579 -21.38 4.95 -23.94
N THR A 580 -21.71 6.00 -23.18
CA THR A 580 -22.15 5.89 -21.79
C THR A 580 -23.19 4.77 -21.64
N LEU A 581 -22.87 3.77 -20.82
CA LEU A 581 -23.79 2.89 -20.08
C LEU A 581 -24.90 2.19 -20.89
N ARG A 582 -24.62 0.99 -21.39
CA ARG A 582 -25.62 -0.10 -21.47
C ARG A 582 -24.97 -1.44 -21.13
N GLY A 583 -25.30 -1.96 -19.95
CA GLY A 583 -24.82 -3.22 -19.36
C GLY A 583 -25.42 -3.39 -17.96
N LEU A 584 -25.22 -4.55 -17.31
CA LEU A 584 -25.79 -4.97 -16.02
C LEU A 584 -25.73 -3.91 -14.88
N GLY A 585 -24.85 -2.92 -15.00
CA GLY A 585 -24.72 -1.80 -14.06
C GLY A 585 -25.93 -0.85 -13.94
N ALA A 586 -26.95 -0.95 -14.79
CA ALA A 586 -28.14 -0.09 -14.70
C ALA A 586 -29.20 -0.57 -13.68
N PHE A 587 -29.08 -1.78 -13.12
CA PHE A 587 -30.18 -2.42 -12.37
C PHE A 587 -29.88 -2.79 -10.91
N LEU A 588 -28.68 -2.51 -10.38
CA LEU A 588 -28.21 -3.19 -9.16
C LEU A 588 -27.75 -2.24 -8.06
N PHE A 589 -28.71 -1.67 -7.34
CA PHE A 589 -28.52 -1.30 -5.95
C PHE A 589 -29.74 -1.71 -5.14
N ASN A 590 -29.72 -2.95 -4.64
CA ASN A 590 -30.34 -3.36 -3.39
C ASN A 590 -29.52 -4.55 -2.84
N ASP A 591 -29.10 -4.42 -1.59
CA ASP A 591 -28.17 -5.29 -0.87
C ASP A 591 -28.83 -6.61 -0.41
N ASP A 592 -28.10 -7.72 -0.52
CA ASP A 592 -28.04 -8.80 0.49
C ASP A 592 -26.89 -9.78 0.17
N PRO A 593 -26.15 -10.32 1.17
CA PRO A 593 -25.01 -11.20 0.92
C PRO A 593 -25.38 -12.70 0.86
N SER A 594 -24.72 -13.41 -0.06
CA SER A 594 -24.70 -14.88 -0.19
C SER A 594 -23.73 -15.56 0.80
N PRO A 595 -24.02 -16.76 1.35
CA PRO A 595 -23.11 -17.53 2.18
C PRO A 595 -22.51 -18.75 1.45
N ALA A 596 -21.19 -18.95 1.52
CA ALA A 596 -20.56 -20.27 1.79
C ALA A 596 -19.02 -20.20 1.93
N GLU A 597 -18.52 -21.02 2.87
CA GLU A 597 -17.17 -21.63 3.03
C GLU A 597 -16.10 -20.98 3.93
N SER A 598 -16.13 -21.27 5.25
CA SER A 598 -15.11 -22.06 5.99
C SER A 598 -15.33 -21.98 7.53
N ARG A 599 -15.14 -23.10 8.25
CA ARG A 599 -15.72 -23.36 9.60
C ARG A 599 -15.29 -22.40 10.75
N GLU A 600 -14.16 -21.70 10.65
CA GLU A 600 -13.70 -20.74 11.68
C GLU A 600 -13.92 -19.27 11.27
N GLN A 601 -13.81 -18.95 9.97
CA GLN A 601 -14.09 -17.61 9.45
C GLN A 601 -15.60 -17.31 9.47
N ASP A 602 -16.45 -18.33 9.35
CA ASP A 602 -17.91 -18.23 9.42
C ASP A 602 -18.41 -17.62 10.74
N VAL A 603 -17.80 -17.97 11.87
CA VAL A 603 -18.26 -17.47 13.17
C VAL A 603 -17.96 -15.98 13.29
N ILE A 604 -16.74 -15.56 12.93
CA ILE A 604 -16.36 -14.16 12.97
C ILE A 604 -17.18 -13.36 11.96
N GLN A 605 -17.37 -13.87 10.74
CA GLN A 605 -18.15 -13.15 9.73
C GLN A 605 -19.64 -13.03 10.13
N ARG A 606 -20.24 -14.08 10.71
CA ARG A 606 -21.60 -14.01 11.27
C ARG A 606 -21.68 -13.00 12.42
N THR A 607 -20.68 -12.99 13.28
CA THR A 607 -20.57 -12.05 14.39
C THR A 607 -20.37 -10.61 13.90
N LEU A 608 -19.59 -10.38 12.84
CA LEU A 608 -19.42 -9.07 12.20
C LEU A 608 -20.74 -8.61 11.57
N ASN A 609 -21.43 -9.50 10.86
CA ASN A 609 -22.75 -9.21 10.25
C ASN A 609 -23.78 -8.85 11.33
N ALA A 610 -23.76 -9.51 12.49
CA ALA A 610 -24.65 -9.22 13.62
C ALA A 610 -24.47 -7.80 14.20
N ILE A 611 -23.30 -7.18 14.02
CA ILE A 611 -22.99 -5.80 14.47
C ILE A 611 -23.39 -4.77 13.40
N GLY A 612 -23.81 -5.22 12.21
CA GLY A 612 -24.13 -4.36 11.07
C GLY A 612 -22.94 -4.05 10.17
N VAL A 613 -21.86 -4.83 10.22
CA VAL A 613 -20.81 -4.78 9.20
C VAL A 613 -21.39 -5.30 7.89
N LYS A 614 -21.70 -4.39 6.97
CA LYS A 614 -22.31 -4.73 5.67
C LYS A 614 -21.33 -5.33 4.67
N TYR A 615 -20.04 -5.05 4.84
CA TYR A 615 -19.01 -5.42 3.87
C TYR A 615 -17.65 -5.61 4.54
N SER A 616 -16.99 -6.68 4.13
CA SER A 616 -15.58 -6.92 4.40
C SER A 616 -14.99 -7.71 3.24
N HIS A 617 -13.70 -7.53 3.00
CA HIS A 617 -12.98 -8.26 1.96
C HIS A 617 -11.53 -8.48 2.38
N HIS A 618 -10.83 -9.37 1.68
CA HIS A 618 -9.40 -9.52 1.91
C HIS A 618 -8.61 -8.52 1.06
N ASN A 619 -7.70 -7.77 1.67
CA ASN A 619 -6.92 -6.75 0.98
C ASN A 619 -6.09 -7.35 -0.17
N ASP A 620 -5.54 -8.55 0.04
CA ASP A 620 -4.73 -9.25 -0.95
C ASP A 620 -5.54 -9.61 -2.21
N GLU A 621 -6.87 -9.76 -2.12
CA GLU A 621 -7.75 -10.03 -3.27
C GLU A 621 -7.93 -8.83 -4.21
N VAL A 622 -7.85 -7.60 -3.67
CA VAL A 622 -8.02 -6.35 -4.44
C VAL A 622 -6.73 -5.99 -5.20
N LEU A 623 -5.60 -6.57 -4.81
CA LEU A 623 -4.28 -6.32 -5.42
C LEU A 623 -3.88 -7.39 -6.44
N VAL A 624 -4.76 -8.36 -6.72
CA VAL A 624 -4.48 -9.43 -7.67
C VAL A 624 -4.33 -8.84 -9.07
N PRO A 625 -3.28 -9.23 -9.84
CA PRO A 625 -3.13 -8.79 -11.22
C PRO A 625 -4.36 -9.13 -12.08
N SER A 626 -4.82 -8.15 -12.85
CA SER A 626 -5.92 -8.29 -13.79
C SER A 626 -5.48 -9.06 -15.04
N ARG A 627 -5.85 -10.34 -15.09
CA ARG A 627 -5.62 -11.21 -16.25
C ARG A 627 -6.36 -10.72 -17.49
N ILE A 628 -7.59 -10.23 -17.29
CA ILE A 628 -8.44 -9.66 -18.34
C ILE A 628 -7.81 -8.37 -18.89
N GLY A 629 -7.30 -7.51 -17.99
CA GLY A 629 -6.56 -6.31 -18.35
C GLY A 629 -5.28 -6.61 -19.15
N GLU A 630 -4.56 -7.69 -18.83
CA GLU A 630 -3.42 -8.13 -19.63
C GLU A 630 -3.83 -8.52 -21.06
N GLU A 631 -4.88 -9.32 -21.21
CA GLU A 631 -5.36 -9.71 -22.54
C GLU A 631 -5.81 -8.51 -23.36
N ARG A 632 -6.53 -7.57 -22.74
CA ARG A 632 -6.94 -6.30 -23.37
C ARG A 632 -5.74 -5.53 -23.90
N THR A 633 -4.72 -5.35 -23.05
CA THR A 633 -3.50 -4.63 -23.42
C THR A 633 -2.70 -5.36 -24.50
N LYS A 634 -2.62 -6.70 -24.44
CA LYS A 634 -1.99 -7.53 -25.48
C LYS A 634 -2.68 -7.35 -26.83
N LYS A 635 -4.01 -7.37 -26.90
CA LYS A 635 -4.78 -7.13 -28.13
C LYS A 635 -4.50 -5.74 -28.71
N THR A 636 -4.48 -4.69 -27.89
CA THR A 636 -4.17 -3.32 -28.34
C THR A 636 -2.76 -3.19 -28.90
N LEU A 637 -1.76 -3.82 -28.26
CA LEU A 637 -0.37 -3.85 -28.74
C LEU A 637 -0.26 -4.54 -30.11
N LEU A 638 -0.92 -5.67 -30.30
CA LEU A 638 -0.97 -6.39 -31.57
C LEU A 638 -1.61 -5.52 -32.67
N ASN A 639 -2.74 -4.87 -32.37
CA ASN A 639 -3.43 -3.98 -33.30
C ASN A 639 -2.57 -2.77 -33.68
N THR A 640 -1.85 -2.19 -32.72
CA THR A 640 -0.93 -1.07 -32.97
C THR A 640 0.24 -1.49 -33.86
N ARG A 641 0.81 -2.69 -33.65
CA ARG A 641 1.87 -3.24 -34.53
C ARG A 641 1.35 -3.49 -35.94
N ARG A 642 0.14 -4.04 -36.08
CA ARG A 642 -0.54 -4.25 -37.37
C ARG A 642 -0.80 -2.94 -38.12
N ARG A 643 -1.20 -1.88 -37.40
CA ARG A 643 -1.36 -0.54 -38.00
C ARG A 643 -0.02 -0.01 -38.51
N LYS A 644 1.07 -0.18 -37.76
CA LYS A 644 2.42 0.23 -38.19
C LYS A 644 2.95 -0.58 -39.38
N SER A 645 2.70 -1.90 -39.44
CA SER A 645 3.15 -2.74 -40.55
C SER A 645 2.39 -2.50 -41.86
N LYS A 646 1.13 -2.04 -41.79
CA LYS A 646 0.34 -1.67 -42.98
C LYS A 646 0.76 -0.33 -43.62
N VAL A 647 1.61 0.44 -42.97
CA VAL A 647 2.11 1.74 -43.47
C VAL A 647 3.42 1.57 -44.28
N SER A 648 3.94 0.35 -44.41
CA SER A 648 5.02 0.03 -45.36
C SER A 648 4.45 -0.10 -46.79
N PRO A 649 5.11 0.44 -47.84
CA PRO A 649 4.56 0.43 -49.19
C PRO A 649 4.46 -1.00 -49.73
N ALA A 650 3.26 -1.38 -50.19
CA ALA A 650 2.99 -2.68 -50.75
C ALA A 650 3.81 -2.91 -52.03
N LYS A 651 4.70 -3.92 -52.02
CA LYS A 651 5.20 -4.54 -53.25
C LYS A 651 4.28 -5.69 -53.64
N GLY A 652 3.64 -5.55 -54.81
CA GLY A 652 3.03 -6.64 -55.58
C GLY A 652 1.68 -7.15 -55.09
N SER A 653 0.62 -6.86 -55.83
CA SER A 653 -0.66 -7.55 -55.73
C SER A 653 -0.54 -9.00 -56.22
N PRO A 654 -1.00 -10.02 -55.48
CA PRO A 654 -1.09 -11.38 -56.00
C PRO A 654 -2.26 -11.48 -56.99
N GLN A 655 -2.05 -12.18 -58.11
CA GLN A 655 -3.08 -12.39 -59.14
C GLN A 655 -4.28 -13.19 -58.58
N PRO A 656 -5.53 -12.83 -58.90
CA PRO A 656 -6.70 -13.56 -58.44
C PRO A 656 -6.85 -14.89 -59.21
N GLN A 657 -6.89 -16.01 -58.47
CA GLN A 657 -7.34 -17.30 -59.01
C GLN A 657 -8.85 -17.27 -59.26
N TRP A 658 -9.26 -17.79 -60.41
CA TRP A 658 -10.65 -17.93 -60.84
C TRP A 658 -10.94 -19.41 -61.13
N PRO A 659 -12.15 -19.97 -60.85
CA PRO A 659 -13.34 -19.35 -60.25
C PRO A 659 -13.39 -19.36 -58.70
N PRO A 660 -14.14 -18.44 -58.07
CA PRO A 660 -14.16 -18.25 -56.62
C PRO A 660 -14.95 -19.35 -55.89
N LYS A 661 -14.28 -20.10 -55.00
CA LYS A 661 -14.97 -20.96 -54.01
C LYS A 661 -15.67 -20.08 -52.97
N ARG A 662 -17.00 -19.99 -53.03
CA ARG A 662 -17.80 -19.38 -51.94
C ARG A 662 -17.75 -20.31 -50.72
N LYS A 663 -17.04 -19.91 -49.66
CA LYS A 663 -17.25 -20.49 -48.33
C LYS A 663 -18.41 -19.74 -47.68
N HIS A 664 -19.49 -20.44 -47.36
CA HIS A 664 -20.53 -19.95 -46.46
C HIS A 664 -19.93 -19.79 -45.06
N HIS A 665 -19.36 -18.63 -44.74
CA HIS A 665 -19.04 -18.27 -43.37
C HIS A 665 -20.24 -17.51 -42.79
N LYS A 666 -20.97 -18.12 -41.84
CA LYS A 666 -21.87 -17.38 -40.95
C LYS A 666 -21.07 -16.21 -40.37
N LEU A 667 -21.62 -14.99 -40.42
CA LEU A 667 -21.00 -13.81 -39.83
C LEU A 667 -20.75 -14.10 -38.34
N LEU A 668 -19.52 -13.86 -37.87
CA LEU A 668 -19.23 -13.96 -36.45
C LEU A 668 -20.07 -12.90 -35.72
N PRO A 669 -20.72 -13.26 -34.60
CA PRO A 669 -21.54 -12.32 -33.85
C PRO A 669 -20.72 -11.11 -33.42
N THR A 670 -21.35 -9.93 -33.38
CA THR A 670 -20.70 -8.73 -32.89
C THR A 670 -20.39 -8.88 -31.38
N PRO A 671 -19.41 -8.15 -30.83
CA PRO A 671 -19.10 -8.22 -29.40
C PRO A 671 -20.30 -7.90 -28.50
N GLU A 672 -21.21 -7.02 -28.96
CA GLU A 672 -22.44 -6.65 -28.26
C GLU A 672 -23.48 -7.78 -28.29
N GLU A 673 -23.67 -8.43 -29.44
CA GLU A 673 -24.52 -9.63 -29.57
C GLU A 673 -23.99 -10.81 -28.75
N GLN A 674 -22.66 -10.96 -28.68
CA GLN A 674 -22.02 -12.00 -27.89
C GLN A 674 -22.18 -11.74 -26.38
N LEU A 675 -22.05 -10.49 -25.95
CA LEU A 675 -22.29 -10.07 -24.58
C LEU A 675 -23.73 -10.36 -24.15
N ALA A 676 -24.71 -9.88 -24.91
CA ALA A 676 -26.14 -10.06 -24.60
C ALA A 676 -26.52 -11.56 -24.52
N SER A 677 -26.01 -12.36 -25.47
CA SER A 677 -26.25 -13.80 -25.49
C SER A 677 -25.65 -14.53 -24.29
N ARG A 678 -24.42 -14.19 -23.89
CA ARG A 678 -23.78 -14.81 -22.73
C ARG A 678 -24.39 -14.34 -21.41
N HIS A 679 -24.95 -13.12 -21.36
CA HIS A 679 -25.71 -12.65 -20.20
C HIS A 679 -26.95 -13.50 -19.96
N GLN A 680 -27.70 -13.80 -21.02
CA GLN A 680 -28.86 -14.66 -20.93
C GLN A 680 -28.47 -16.09 -20.52
N ALA A 681 -27.39 -16.62 -21.08
CA ALA A 681 -26.85 -17.94 -20.74
C ALA A 681 -26.47 -18.06 -19.24
N LEU A 682 -25.90 -17.01 -18.63
CA LEU A 682 -25.52 -17.01 -17.21
C LEU A 682 -26.71 -17.20 -16.27
N ILE A 683 -27.87 -16.63 -16.62
CA ILE A 683 -29.10 -16.73 -15.84
C ILE A 683 -29.73 -18.12 -16.06
N GLU A 684 -29.82 -18.57 -17.31
CA GLU A 684 -30.50 -19.83 -17.65
C GLU A 684 -29.72 -21.08 -17.22
N LEU A 685 -28.38 -21.04 -17.23
CA LEU A 685 -27.55 -22.13 -16.71
C LEU A 685 -27.52 -22.18 -15.17
N GLY A 686 -28.19 -21.26 -14.47
CA GLY A 686 -28.22 -21.20 -13.01
C GLY A 686 -26.86 -20.83 -12.38
N MET A 687 -25.91 -20.31 -13.16
CA MET A 687 -24.64 -19.79 -12.64
C MET A 687 -24.86 -18.54 -11.79
N ILE A 688 -25.95 -17.82 -12.05
CA ILE A 688 -26.40 -16.65 -11.30
C ILE A 688 -27.89 -16.83 -11.02
N ASN A 689 -28.27 -17.01 -9.75
CA ASN A 689 -29.66 -17.22 -9.35
C ASN A 689 -30.44 -15.91 -9.22
N ARG A 690 -29.78 -14.84 -8.79
CA ARG A 690 -30.36 -13.49 -8.66
C ARG A 690 -29.45 -12.44 -9.31
N PRO A 691 -30.01 -11.35 -9.86
CA PRO A 691 -29.21 -10.23 -10.35
C PRO A 691 -28.23 -9.66 -9.30
N SER A 692 -28.56 -9.77 -8.01
CA SER A 692 -27.70 -9.37 -6.88
C SER A 692 -26.39 -10.18 -6.77
N ASP A 693 -26.32 -11.37 -7.38
CA ASP A 693 -25.16 -12.26 -7.26
C ASP A 693 -24.09 -11.96 -8.33
N VAL A 694 -24.41 -11.13 -9.33
CA VAL A 694 -23.53 -10.77 -10.44
C VAL A 694 -22.19 -10.17 -9.99
N PRO A 695 -22.13 -9.23 -9.02
CA PRO A 695 -20.85 -8.69 -8.54
C PRO A 695 -19.97 -9.75 -7.88
N THR A 696 -20.58 -10.68 -7.14
CA THR A 696 -19.90 -11.83 -6.51
C THR A 696 -19.34 -12.76 -7.57
N PHE A 697 -20.16 -13.12 -8.57
CA PHE A 697 -19.72 -13.93 -9.70
C PHE A 697 -18.60 -13.25 -10.51
N ALA A 698 -18.70 -11.95 -10.79
CA ALA A 698 -17.67 -11.20 -11.50
C ALA A 698 -16.32 -11.24 -10.77
N ARG A 699 -16.36 -11.05 -9.44
CA ARG A 699 -15.19 -11.14 -8.58
C ARG A 699 -14.59 -12.55 -8.59
N ASP A 700 -15.42 -13.58 -8.52
CA ASP A 700 -14.96 -14.97 -8.47
C ASP A 700 -14.42 -15.43 -9.84
N PHE A 701 -15.09 -15.04 -10.93
CA PHE A 701 -14.63 -15.24 -12.30
C PHE A 701 -13.25 -14.62 -12.52
N ALA A 702 -13.01 -13.37 -12.06
CA ALA A 702 -11.72 -12.70 -12.18
C ALA A 702 -10.59 -13.45 -11.45
N ARG A 703 -10.89 -14.21 -10.39
CA ARG A 703 -9.92 -14.99 -9.60
C ARG A 703 -9.52 -16.32 -10.25
N GLN A 704 -10.42 -16.94 -10.99
CA GLN A 704 -10.21 -18.27 -11.54
C GLN A 704 -9.06 -18.34 -12.55
N SER A 705 -8.46 -19.53 -12.70
CA SER A 705 -7.39 -19.81 -13.68
C SER A 705 -7.83 -19.41 -15.09
N LEU A 706 -6.89 -19.04 -15.96
CA LEU A 706 -7.21 -18.73 -17.37
C LEU A 706 -7.89 -19.91 -18.07
N GLU A 707 -7.59 -21.13 -17.64
CA GLU A 707 -8.21 -22.35 -18.14
C GLU A 707 -9.68 -22.41 -17.72
N MET A 708 -9.95 -22.24 -16.42
CA MET A 708 -11.30 -22.27 -15.88
C MET A 708 -12.17 -21.11 -16.41
N GLN A 709 -11.61 -19.90 -16.55
CA GLN A 709 -12.32 -18.78 -17.20
C GLN A 709 -12.73 -19.13 -18.62
N ARG A 710 -11.85 -19.80 -19.38
CA ARG A 710 -12.16 -20.24 -20.76
C ARG A 710 -13.15 -21.39 -20.79
N GLU A 711 -13.16 -22.26 -19.78
CA GLU A 711 -14.14 -23.34 -19.64
C GLU A 711 -15.54 -22.76 -19.39
N ILE A 712 -15.69 -21.82 -18.45
CA ILE A 712 -16.95 -21.10 -18.21
C ILE A 712 -17.43 -20.43 -19.49
N LEU A 713 -16.55 -19.70 -20.19
CA LEU A 713 -16.91 -19.05 -21.45
C LEU A 713 -17.28 -20.06 -22.55
N ALA A 714 -16.64 -21.23 -22.57
CA ALA A 714 -16.99 -22.30 -23.51
C ALA A 714 -18.34 -22.93 -23.20
N GLU A 715 -18.70 -23.05 -21.93
CA GLU A 715 -20.03 -23.51 -21.48
C GLU A 715 -21.12 -22.54 -21.94
N LEU A 716 -20.91 -21.23 -21.75
CA LEU A 716 -21.79 -20.17 -22.24
C LEU A 716 -21.92 -20.18 -23.78
N ASP A 717 -20.81 -20.39 -24.50
CA ASP A 717 -20.82 -20.52 -25.96
C ASP A 717 -21.53 -21.79 -26.45
N ASN A 718 -21.53 -22.87 -25.65
CA ASN A 718 -22.21 -24.12 -25.99
C ASN A 718 -23.73 -24.01 -25.81
N TRP A 719 -24.20 -23.32 -24.77
CA TRP A 719 -25.63 -23.05 -24.57
C TRP A 719 -26.23 -22.33 -25.80
N LYS A 720 -25.53 -21.32 -26.35
CA LYS A 720 -25.97 -20.62 -27.57
C LYS A 720 -26.12 -21.56 -28.77
N LYS A 721 -25.22 -22.55 -28.90
CA LYS A 721 -25.27 -23.53 -29.99
C LYS A 721 -26.42 -24.52 -29.85
N MET A 722 -26.84 -24.83 -28.62
CA MET A 722 -27.95 -25.74 -28.34
C MET A 722 -29.31 -25.07 -28.57
N GLN A 723 -29.46 -23.77 -28.32
CA GLN A 723 -30.70 -23.06 -28.65
C GLN A 723 -30.84 -22.76 -30.16
N GLY A 724 -29.73 -22.60 -30.89
CA GLY A 724 -29.76 -22.35 -32.33
C GLY A 724 -29.99 -23.58 -33.22
N THR A 725 -30.23 -24.76 -32.64
CA THR A 725 -30.50 -26.00 -33.39
C THR A 725 -31.98 -26.36 -33.52
N ASP A 726 -32.88 -25.63 -32.88
CA ASP A 726 -34.33 -25.88 -32.94
C ASP A 726 -35.08 -25.04 -34.00
N ASP A 727 -34.42 -24.11 -34.68
CA ASP A 727 -35.03 -23.16 -35.64
C ASP A 727 -34.78 -23.49 -37.13
N ASP A 728 -34.14 -24.63 -37.43
CA ASP A 728 -33.83 -25.08 -38.82
C ASP A 728 -34.65 -26.33 -39.24
N THR A 729 -35.80 -26.59 -38.61
CA THR A 729 -36.81 -27.54 -39.10
C THR A 729 -38.15 -26.84 -39.38
N ASP A 730 -38.23 -26.21 -40.54
CA ASP A 730 -39.45 -26.13 -41.37
C ASP A 730 -39.08 -25.94 -42.85
#